data_AF-A0A9P6K8S7-F1
#
_entry.id   AF-A0A9P6K8S7-F1
#
_cell.length_a   1.000
_cell.length_b   1.000
_cell.length_c   1.000
_cell.angle_alpha   90.00
_cell.angle_beta   90.00
_cell.angle_gamma   90.00
#
_symmetry.space_group_name_H-M   'P 1'
#
loop_
_entity.id
_entity.type
_entity.pdbx_description
1 polymer ?
#
loop_
_entity_poly.entity_id
_entity_poly.type
_entity_poly.pdbx_seq_one_letter_code
_entity_poly.pdbx_strand_id
1 'polypeptide(L)'
;MSPAPAPSASQLPMAKDFSKFLSVEGAARKKSPLKSLLPIMKGDLISLGGGLPHPSTFPFHSLSAQITSMRPAAGETHQQKTKTDSSDLVTVPLAPQPDKIESLTTSLQYGTGTGIKSLRDFCREHVRSMHLPQYQDWDVILSAGNTDAFSKVIGLLCNRGDKIFVEEWTYPTALETLDPLGVGHIAVEMDGEGMTATGLRRLLDNWGSNPEQANEAKPRVVYLIPTGQNPTGATMSVKRRMDILSVAQDHDLILIEDDPYYYLQFHVEGGSWMPSLLSMDTDGRVIRLDTFSKTLAPGCRVGYISMNARFCDTMQYHNEVTIQQPSGFSQAILAEMLVSHWGQEGYTRYLTDNVRTEYLKRSQHLQKALRTHLNPKQASFIEPSAGMFIWIKIQLDQHPRYKTVKDSVLMLELFQKSVKNGVLMVPGWQFSCKPKPQDVDPADVMNCWFDEDANYLRATFAYASFEQMAEASARFGHTATTDRQNLLSDAQPMGASNTNNNTLEADLEAGGQPSILKQSSHPVCLIFHFLFRIGAIWTYFFGTWFTDNFVLIFVLCVLLLVFDFWTVKNVSGRLLVGLRWWSENKEDGSTTWLFESRDPSRPLNPVDSRLFWTGLYVAPAIWTVFGILCILTFKLTWLVIVAVALALNMANVIGYTQCDKDAKQKWASGFASNMLGGSGAGGLMGGLMSRGITRMAGSMF
;
A
#
# COMPACT_ATOMS: atom_id res chain seq x y z
N MET A 1 -6.29 5.57 50.64
CA MET A 1 -5.61 6.82 50.27
C MET A 1 -6.06 7.17 48.88
N SER A 2 -6.81 8.27 48.71
CA SER A 2 -7.15 8.77 47.38
C SER A 2 -5.86 9.15 46.65
N PRO A 3 -5.71 8.84 45.35
CA PRO A 3 -4.53 9.27 44.59
C PRO A 3 -4.43 10.80 44.62
N ALA A 4 -3.21 11.32 44.79
CA ALA A 4 -2.95 12.75 44.71
C ALA A 4 -3.44 13.30 43.35
N PRO A 5 -4.00 14.53 43.30
CA PRO A 5 -4.40 15.13 42.04
C PRO A 5 -3.19 15.22 41.10
N ALA A 6 -3.40 14.89 39.82
CA ALA A 6 -2.38 15.02 38.80
C ALA A 6 -1.82 16.47 38.80
N PRO A 7 -0.49 16.66 38.70
CA PRO A 7 0.09 18.00 38.67
C PRO A 7 -0.51 18.82 37.52
N SER A 8 -0.74 20.12 37.76
CA SER A 8 -1.16 21.02 36.68
C SER A 8 -0.07 21.06 35.61
N ALA A 9 -0.45 21.12 34.33
CA ALA A 9 0.50 21.09 33.20
C ALA A 9 1.67 22.10 33.33
N SER A 10 1.47 23.21 34.03
CA SER A 10 2.50 24.24 34.34
C SER A 10 3.60 23.81 35.33
N GLN A 11 3.57 22.58 35.83
CA GLN A 11 4.57 22.03 36.77
C GLN A 11 5.43 20.92 36.13
N LEU A 12 5.11 20.49 34.90
CA LEU A 12 5.88 19.49 34.18
C LEU A 12 7.11 20.13 33.50
N PRO A 13 8.23 19.38 33.33
CA PRO A 13 9.41 19.92 32.65
C PRO A 13 9.12 20.26 31.18
N MET A 14 9.99 21.08 30.59
CA MET A 14 10.06 21.23 29.14
C MET A 14 10.65 19.96 28.50
N ALA A 15 10.27 19.65 27.28
CA ALA A 15 10.92 18.66 26.45
C ALA A 15 12.41 18.98 26.29
N LYS A 16 13.22 17.93 26.13
CA LYS A 16 14.62 18.06 25.72
C LYS A 16 14.67 18.62 24.30
N ASP A 17 15.73 19.36 24.00
CA ASP A 17 15.95 19.87 22.65
C ASP A 17 16.44 18.76 21.71
N PHE A 18 15.53 18.28 20.87
CA PHE A 18 15.82 17.30 19.82
C PHE A 18 16.11 17.93 18.45
N SER A 19 16.41 19.24 18.37
CA SER A 19 16.69 19.90 17.08
C SER A 19 17.87 19.28 16.32
N LYS A 20 18.82 18.64 17.00
CA LYS A 20 19.93 17.90 16.38
C LYS A 20 19.50 16.65 15.58
N PHE A 21 18.26 16.19 15.76
CA PHE A 21 17.69 15.06 15.01
C PHE A 21 17.01 15.49 13.71
N LEU A 22 16.84 16.79 13.48
CA LEU A 22 16.28 17.27 12.22
C LEU A 22 17.19 16.86 11.06
N SER A 23 16.59 16.29 10.02
CA SER A 23 17.26 16.05 8.74
C SER A 23 17.67 17.39 8.11
N VAL A 24 18.48 17.33 7.04
CA VAL A 24 18.81 18.51 6.23
C VAL A 24 17.52 19.17 5.71
N GLU A 25 16.54 18.38 5.29
CA GLU A 25 15.25 18.89 4.83
C GLU A 25 14.46 19.52 5.99
N GLY A 26 14.33 18.82 7.11
CA GLY A 26 13.60 19.28 8.30
C GLY A 26 14.15 20.61 8.83
N ALA A 27 15.48 20.70 8.98
CA ALA A 27 16.15 21.92 9.43
C ALA A 27 16.02 23.10 8.44
N ALA A 28 15.86 22.81 7.14
CA ALA A 28 15.69 23.82 6.10
C ALA A 28 14.25 24.37 5.99
N ARG A 29 13.25 23.69 6.57
CA ARG A 29 11.86 24.17 6.56
C ARG A 29 11.74 25.48 7.36
N LYS A 30 11.04 26.46 6.78
CA LYS A 30 10.84 27.79 7.37
C LYS A 30 9.39 28.21 7.24
N LYS A 31 8.96 29.09 8.16
CA LYS A 31 7.64 29.73 8.12
C LYS A 31 7.41 30.41 6.77
N SER A 32 6.26 30.15 6.15
CA SER A 32 5.88 30.82 4.91
C SER A 32 5.72 32.34 5.13
N PRO A 33 6.43 33.19 4.36
CA PRO A 33 6.24 34.64 4.43
C PRO A 33 4.79 35.04 4.12
N LEU A 34 4.16 34.41 3.13
CA LEU A 34 2.77 34.71 2.76
C LEU A 34 1.79 34.30 3.87
N LYS A 35 1.91 33.08 4.41
CA LYS A 35 1.01 32.63 5.50
C LYS A 35 1.25 33.38 6.81
N SER A 36 2.42 33.98 7.00
CA SER A 36 2.69 34.86 8.14
C SER A 36 1.82 36.12 8.17
N LEU A 37 1.23 36.50 7.04
CA LEU A 37 0.30 37.64 6.94
C LEU A 37 -1.14 37.29 7.33
N LEU A 38 -1.54 36.01 7.33
CA LEU A 38 -2.92 35.58 7.62
C LEU A 38 -3.45 36.08 8.97
N PRO A 39 -2.67 36.09 10.08
CA PRO A 39 -3.15 36.63 11.35
C PRO A 39 -3.45 38.12 11.31
N ILE A 40 -2.82 38.87 10.40
CA ILE A 40 -2.98 40.32 10.22
C ILE A 40 -4.26 40.64 9.44
N MET A 41 -4.75 39.71 8.61
CA MET A 41 -5.97 39.85 7.80
C MET A 41 -7.29 39.83 8.60
N LYS A 42 -7.25 40.10 9.90
CA LYS A 42 -8.42 40.09 10.80
C LYS A 42 -8.93 41.51 11.06
N GLY A 43 -10.20 41.61 11.46
CA GLY A 43 -10.84 42.89 11.79
C GLY A 43 -11.17 43.72 10.55
N ASP A 44 -11.06 45.05 10.66
CA ASP A 44 -11.46 45.99 9.61
C ASP A 44 -10.42 46.16 8.49
N LEU A 45 -9.33 45.37 8.52
CA LEU A 45 -8.30 45.43 7.48
C LEU A 45 -8.81 44.85 6.16
N ILE A 46 -8.82 45.69 5.12
CA ILE A 46 -9.09 45.24 3.75
C ILE A 46 -7.80 44.63 3.17
N SER A 47 -7.82 43.32 2.91
CA SER A 47 -6.67 42.62 2.31
C SER A 47 -6.77 42.58 0.78
N LEU A 48 -5.76 43.13 0.11
CA LEU A 48 -5.50 42.97 -1.32
C LEU A 48 -4.24 42.11 -1.58
N GLY A 49 -3.77 41.39 -0.55
CA GLY A 49 -2.49 40.67 -0.60
C GLY A 49 -2.60 39.21 -1.05
N GLY A 50 -3.41 38.41 -0.34
CA GLY A 50 -3.52 36.97 -0.58
C GLY A 50 -4.40 36.61 -1.77
N GLY A 51 -3.99 35.61 -2.55
CA GLY A 51 -4.80 35.02 -3.64
C GLY A 51 -5.92 34.10 -3.15
N LEU A 52 -6.70 34.55 -2.16
CA LEU A 52 -7.81 33.79 -1.57
C LEU A 52 -9.10 34.06 -2.36
N PRO A 53 -9.72 33.05 -3.01
CA PRO A 53 -10.99 33.26 -3.72
C PRO A 53 -12.09 33.71 -2.76
N HIS A 54 -12.94 34.64 -3.21
CA HIS A 54 -14.05 35.13 -2.40
C HIS A 54 -15.07 33.99 -2.13
N PRO A 55 -15.60 33.81 -0.91
CA PRO A 55 -16.49 32.70 -0.58
C PRO A 55 -17.78 32.60 -1.43
N SER A 56 -18.23 33.70 -2.04
CA SER A 56 -19.38 33.69 -2.97
C SER A 56 -19.12 32.90 -4.26
N THR A 57 -17.86 32.53 -4.54
CA THR A 57 -17.48 31.72 -5.70
C THR A 57 -17.51 30.21 -5.39
N PHE A 58 -17.67 29.84 -4.12
CA PHE A 58 -17.77 28.43 -3.72
C PHE A 58 -19.18 27.90 -4.02
N PRO A 59 -19.34 26.82 -4.80
CA PRO A 59 -20.65 26.32 -5.23
C PRO A 59 -21.37 25.48 -4.15
N PHE A 60 -21.09 25.69 -2.87
CA PHE A 60 -21.57 24.86 -1.76
C PHE A 60 -22.37 25.70 -0.76
N HIS A 61 -23.68 25.49 -0.71
CA HIS A 61 -24.58 26.23 0.19
C HIS A 61 -24.78 25.57 1.56
N SER A 62 -24.58 24.27 1.65
CA SER A 62 -24.69 23.51 2.90
C SER A 62 -23.82 22.26 2.85
N LEU A 63 -23.46 21.79 4.04
CA LEU A 63 -22.77 20.51 4.23
C LEU A 63 -23.34 19.87 5.49
N SER A 64 -24.00 18.73 5.32
CA SER A 64 -24.71 18.04 6.40
C SER A 64 -24.44 16.54 6.36
N ALA A 65 -24.48 15.89 7.52
CA ALA A 65 -24.35 14.45 7.64
C ALA A 65 -25.33 13.90 8.68
N GLN A 66 -25.90 12.73 8.43
CA GLN A 66 -26.56 11.96 9.50
C GLN A 66 -25.49 11.16 10.23
N ILE A 67 -25.37 11.38 11.54
CA ILE A 67 -24.40 10.73 12.41
C ILE A 67 -25.12 9.87 13.44
N THR A 68 -24.45 8.86 13.99
CA THR A 68 -24.96 8.15 15.17
C THR A 68 -25.11 9.12 16.34
N SER A 69 -26.25 9.09 17.03
CA SER A 69 -26.43 9.92 18.20
C SER A 69 -25.62 9.38 19.38
N MET A 70 -24.83 10.26 20.00
CA MET A 70 -24.05 9.95 21.20
C MET A 70 -24.42 10.87 22.38
N ARG A 71 -25.56 11.56 22.29
CA ARG A 71 -26.06 12.42 23.37
C ARG A 71 -26.33 11.56 24.62
N PRO A 72 -26.08 12.07 25.84
CA PRO A 72 -26.60 11.43 27.05
C PRO A 72 -28.14 11.38 26.95
N ALA A 73 -28.75 10.20 27.06
CA ALA A 73 -30.19 10.13 27.22
C ALA A 73 -30.57 10.80 28.54
N ALA A 74 -31.55 11.71 28.52
CA ALA A 74 -31.98 12.41 29.72
C ALA A 74 -32.51 11.40 30.75
N GLY A 75 -31.77 11.20 31.85
CA GLY A 75 -32.18 10.35 32.98
C GLY A 75 -31.66 8.90 32.96
N GLU A 76 -30.82 8.49 32.00
CA GLU A 76 -30.22 7.14 32.01
C GLU A 76 -28.86 7.12 32.72
N THR A 77 -28.70 6.22 33.71
CA THR A 77 -27.42 5.93 34.35
C THR A 77 -26.48 5.21 33.37
N HIS A 78 -25.16 5.33 33.58
CA HIS A 78 -24.03 4.85 32.73
C HIS A 78 -24.04 3.36 32.29
N GLN A 79 -25.12 2.60 32.47
CA GLN A 79 -25.20 1.17 32.19
C GLN A 79 -26.19 0.77 31.08
N GLN A 80 -26.89 1.69 30.43
CA GLN A 80 -27.76 1.34 29.28
C GLN A 80 -27.06 1.58 27.94
N LYS A 81 -27.03 0.53 27.12
CA LYS A 81 -26.51 0.56 25.73
C LYS A 81 -27.17 1.69 24.96
N THR A 82 -26.37 2.57 24.36
CA THR A 82 -26.83 3.50 23.32
C THR A 82 -27.58 2.72 22.25
N LYS A 83 -28.86 3.06 22.02
CA LYS A 83 -29.62 2.53 20.88
C LYS A 83 -28.95 3.03 19.59
N THR A 84 -28.24 2.14 18.91
CA THR A 84 -27.53 2.38 17.64
C THR A 84 -28.44 2.83 16.49
N ASP A 85 -29.76 2.74 16.67
CA ASP A 85 -30.75 3.06 15.64
C ASP A 85 -31.14 4.55 15.61
N SER A 86 -30.59 5.37 16.51
CA SER A 86 -30.84 6.82 16.52
C SER A 86 -29.74 7.59 15.77
N SER A 87 -30.16 8.54 14.94
CA SER A 87 -29.26 9.42 14.20
C SER A 87 -29.58 10.89 14.45
N ASP A 88 -28.53 11.71 14.49
CA ASP A 88 -28.62 13.17 14.54
C ASP A 88 -28.21 13.72 13.16
N LEU A 89 -28.99 14.67 12.62
CA LEU A 89 -28.54 15.46 11.47
C LEU A 89 -27.65 16.60 11.97
N VAL A 90 -26.39 16.59 11.56
CA VAL A 90 -25.46 17.69 11.81
C VAL A 90 -25.31 18.53 10.56
N THR A 91 -25.19 19.85 10.70
CA THR A 91 -25.06 20.78 9.59
C THR A 91 -24.00 21.82 9.93
N VAL A 92 -22.94 21.85 9.12
CA VAL A 92 -21.85 22.82 9.30
C VAL A 92 -22.40 24.25 9.10
N PRO A 93 -22.16 25.19 10.04
CA PRO A 93 -22.61 26.57 9.91
C PRO A 93 -22.10 27.23 8.62
N LEU A 94 -22.96 27.83 7.80
CA LEU A 94 -22.52 28.45 6.54
C LEU A 94 -21.58 29.65 6.74
N ALA A 95 -21.91 30.51 7.70
CA ALA A 95 -21.17 31.73 8.03
C ALA A 95 -20.58 31.65 9.46
N PRO A 96 -19.51 32.40 9.77
CA PRO A 96 -18.91 32.43 11.11
C PRO A 96 -19.95 32.79 12.18
N GLN A 97 -19.92 32.09 13.31
CA GLN A 97 -20.77 32.34 14.48
C GLN A 97 -19.89 32.40 15.73
N PRO A 98 -20.13 33.34 16.67
CA PRO A 98 -19.44 33.37 17.95
C PRO A 98 -19.57 32.03 18.69
N ASP A 99 -18.48 31.60 19.33
CA ASP A 99 -18.42 30.39 20.18
C ASP A 99 -18.78 29.06 19.48
N LYS A 100 -18.81 29.05 18.15
CA LYS A 100 -18.97 27.84 17.35
C LYS A 100 -17.68 27.47 16.62
N ILE A 101 -17.67 26.26 16.09
CA ILE A 101 -16.64 25.80 15.16
C ILE A 101 -16.54 26.72 13.94
N GLU A 102 -15.46 26.57 13.17
CA GLU A 102 -15.28 27.24 11.90
C GLU A 102 -16.45 26.96 10.93
N SER A 103 -16.88 28.01 10.23
CA SER A 103 -17.94 27.91 9.24
C SER A 103 -17.51 27.09 8.02
N LEU A 104 -18.49 26.67 7.20
CA LEU A 104 -18.25 26.04 5.91
C LEU A 104 -17.40 26.94 5.02
N THR A 105 -17.73 28.23 4.94
CA THR A 105 -16.96 29.23 4.18
C THR A 105 -15.51 29.36 4.65
N THR A 106 -15.25 29.25 5.95
CA THR A 106 -13.90 29.27 6.52
C THR A 106 -13.16 27.97 6.26
N SER A 107 -13.85 26.83 6.40
CA SER A 107 -13.27 25.50 6.24
C SER A 107 -12.91 25.16 4.80
N LEU A 108 -13.68 25.68 3.83
CA LEU A 108 -13.40 25.52 2.40
C LEU A 108 -12.33 26.50 1.87
N GLN A 109 -11.96 27.51 2.66
CA GLN A 109 -10.87 28.41 2.33
C GLN A 109 -9.51 27.78 2.69
N TYR A 110 -8.43 28.29 2.09
CA TYR A 110 -7.07 27.97 2.52
C TYR A 110 -6.86 28.23 4.02
N GLY A 111 -6.17 27.31 4.68
CA GLY A 111 -5.81 27.38 6.09
C GLY A 111 -4.30 27.29 6.33
N THR A 112 -3.96 27.16 7.61
CA THR A 112 -2.57 27.02 8.07
C THR A 112 -2.12 25.56 8.00
N GLY A 113 -0.81 25.34 8.09
CA GLY A 113 -0.22 23.99 8.12
C GLY A 113 -0.73 23.10 9.26
N THR A 114 -1.39 23.67 10.27
CA THR A 114 -1.81 22.91 11.47
C THR A 114 -3.16 22.20 11.32
N GLY A 115 -3.94 22.58 10.31
CA GLY A 115 -5.36 22.22 10.19
C GLY A 115 -6.32 23.17 10.92
N ILE A 116 -7.62 22.89 10.83
CA ILE A 116 -8.73 23.67 11.39
C ILE A 116 -8.65 23.63 12.93
N LYS A 117 -8.78 24.80 13.55
CA LYS A 117 -8.49 25.00 14.98
C LYS A 117 -9.47 24.22 15.86
N SER A 118 -10.77 24.24 15.59
CA SER A 118 -11.74 23.49 16.42
C SER A 118 -11.42 21.99 16.51
N LEU A 119 -11.13 21.36 15.37
CA LEU A 119 -10.80 19.93 15.33
C LEU A 119 -9.43 19.65 15.95
N ARG A 120 -8.43 20.50 15.68
CA ARG A 120 -7.10 20.37 16.29
C ARG A 120 -7.16 20.51 17.82
N ASP A 121 -7.91 21.48 18.33
CA ASP A 121 -8.08 21.69 19.76
C ASP A 121 -8.84 20.53 20.42
N PHE A 122 -9.82 19.95 19.72
CA PHE A 122 -10.47 18.71 20.16
C PHE A 122 -9.48 17.55 20.24
N CYS A 123 -8.63 17.35 19.22
CA CYS A 123 -7.58 16.33 19.25
C CYS A 123 -6.56 16.59 20.38
N ARG A 124 -6.15 17.85 20.61
CA ARG A 124 -5.26 18.23 21.71
C ARG A 124 -5.88 17.89 23.06
N GLU A 125 -7.14 18.24 23.28
CA GLU A 125 -7.86 17.89 24.51
C GLU A 125 -8.03 16.37 24.67
N HIS A 126 -8.25 15.66 23.57
CA HIS A 126 -8.34 14.20 23.56
C HIS A 126 -7.01 13.55 23.96
N VAL A 127 -5.89 14.04 23.43
CA VAL A 127 -4.54 13.58 23.82
C VAL A 127 -4.27 13.89 25.29
N ARG A 128 -4.68 15.08 25.77
CA ARG A 128 -4.54 15.46 27.19
C ARG A 128 -5.30 14.51 28.12
N SER A 129 -6.50 14.09 27.75
CA SER A 129 -7.33 13.21 28.59
C SER A 129 -6.92 11.74 28.52
N MET A 130 -6.48 11.27 27.35
CA MET A 130 -6.19 9.86 27.10
C MET A 130 -4.74 9.46 27.33
N HIS A 131 -3.80 10.39 27.12
CA HIS A 131 -2.38 10.09 27.10
C HIS A 131 -1.59 10.97 28.06
N LEU A 132 -1.91 12.26 28.21
CA LEU A 132 -1.22 13.21 29.09
C LEU A 132 0.32 13.06 29.08
N PRO A 133 1.02 13.63 28.07
CA PRO A 133 2.49 13.64 28.04
C PRO A 133 3.08 14.24 29.33
N GLN A 134 4.21 13.72 29.79
CA GLN A 134 4.85 14.11 31.07
C GLN A 134 5.81 15.32 30.92
N TYR A 135 5.53 16.17 29.94
CA TYR A 135 6.23 17.43 29.65
C TYR A 135 5.20 18.48 29.18
N GLN A 136 5.52 19.76 29.24
CA GLN A 136 4.51 20.82 29.06
C GLN A 136 4.36 21.36 27.63
N ASP A 137 5.43 21.35 26.83
CA ASP A 137 5.50 21.96 25.50
C ASP A 137 5.27 20.95 24.36
N TRP A 138 4.27 20.08 24.51
CA TRP A 138 3.74 19.30 23.39
C TRP A 138 2.61 20.04 22.66
N ASP A 139 2.40 19.67 21.41
CA ASP A 139 1.24 20.09 20.63
C ASP A 139 0.77 19.00 19.67
N VAL A 140 -0.35 19.28 19.01
CA VAL A 140 -0.99 18.41 18.03
C VAL A 140 -1.10 19.12 16.69
N ILE A 141 -0.76 18.40 15.62
CA ILE A 141 -0.94 18.86 14.24
C ILE A 141 -1.78 17.87 13.43
N LEU A 142 -2.75 18.37 12.67
CA LEU A 142 -3.58 17.51 11.82
C LEU A 142 -2.81 16.99 10.60
N SER A 143 -3.09 15.76 10.19
CA SER A 143 -2.45 15.05 9.08
C SER A 143 -3.47 14.41 8.15
N ALA A 144 -3.06 14.00 6.95
CA ALA A 144 -3.91 13.26 6.02
C ALA A 144 -3.98 11.75 6.35
N GLY A 145 -3.85 11.39 7.63
CA GLY A 145 -3.77 10.02 8.15
C GLY A 145 -2.33 9.55 8.41
N ASN A 146 -2.17 8.37 9.03
CA ASN A 146 -0.86 7.91 9.51
C ASN A 146 0.16 7.67 8.39
N THR A 147 -0.25 7.28 7.19
CA THR A 147 0.68 7.14 6.05
C THR A 147 1.32 8.47 5.66
N ASP A 148 0.52 9.53 5.63
CA ASP A 148 0.99 10.90 5.38
C ASP A 148 1.87 11.40 6.55
N ALA A 149 1.43 11.16 7.79
CA ALA A 149 2.19 11.52 8.98
C ALA A 149 3.56 10.84 9.02
N PHE A 150 3.60 9.52 8.79
CA PHE A 150 4.83 8.73 8.82
C PHE A 150 5.83 9.23 7.77
N SER A 151 5.40 9.42 6.52
CA SER A 151 6.27 9.93 5.45
C SER A 151 6.90 11.28 5.82
N LYS A 152 6.14 12.18 6.45
CA LYS A 152 6.66 13.49 6.89
C LYS A 152 7.58 13.39 8.09
N VAL A 153 7.32 12.47 9.03
CA VAL A 153 8.23 12.22 10.15
C VAL A 153 9.55 11.64 9.65
N ILE A 154 9.54 10.78 8.62
CA ILE A 154 10.77 10.34 7.97
C ILE A 154 11.49 11.53 7.31
N GLY A 155 10.80 12.37 6.53
CA GLY A 155 11.40 13.58 5.97
C GLY A 155 11.90 14.58 7.03
N LEU A 156 11.28 14.62 8.20
CA LEU A 156 11.68 15.45 9.34
C LEU A 156 13.00 14.97 9.96
N LEU A 157 13.22 13.66 10.06
CA LEU A 157 14.27 13.06 10.91
C LEU A 157 15.40 12.35 10.14
N CYS A 158 15.15 11.92 8.91
CA CYS A 158 16.06 11.06 8.15
C CYS A 158 16.53 11.75 6.87
N ASN A 159 17.79 11.50 6.52
CA ASN A 159 18.38 11.81 5.23
C ASN A 159 18.53 10.52 4.41
N ARG A 160 18.72 10.66 3.10
CA ARG A 160 19.11 9.53 2.25
C ARG A 160 20.40 8.90 2.77
N GLY A 161 20.40 7.58 2.95
CA GLY A 161 21.50 6.81 3.53
C GLY A 161 21.37 6.56 5.03
N ASP A 162 20.49 7.28 5.74
CA ASP A 162 20.20 6.98 7.15
C ASP A 162 19.44 5.64 7.26
N LYS A 163 19.47 5.05 8.45
CA LYS A 163 18.72 3.82 8.78
C LYS A 163 17.83 4.06 10.00
N ILE A 164 16.72 3.34 10.08
CA ILE A 164 15.83 3.30 11.25
C ILE A 164 15.63 1.86 11.75
N PHE A 165 15.30 1.71 13.03
CA PHE A 165 14.89 0.41 13.57
C PHE A 165 13.38 0.20 13.34
N VAL A 166 13.02 -1.02 12.94
CA VAL A 166 11.63 -1.44 12.74
C VAL A 166 11.41 -2.81 13.36
N GLU A 167 10.16 -3.13 13.67
CA GLU A 167 9.76 -4.50 14.04
C GLU A 167 10.05 -5.50 12.92
N GLU A 168 10.52 -6.71 13.26
CA GLU A 168 10.93 -7.71 12.25
C GLU A 168 9.80 -8.10 11.28
N TRP A 169 8.56 -8.08 11.77
CA TRP A 169 7.33 -8.11 10.99
C TRP A 169 6.63 -6.76 11.17
N THR A 170 6.40 -6.02 10.10
CA THR A 170 5.87 -4.65 10.23
C THR A 170 4.87 -4.29 9.14
N TYR A 171 4.29 -3.10 9.25
CA TYR A 171 3.34 -2.59 8.27
C TYR A 171 4.06 -2.37 6.93
N PRO A 172 3.67 -3.05 5.82
CA PRO A 172 4.47 -3.04 4.59
C PRO A 172 4.58 -1.65 3.98
N THR A 173 3.52 -0.85 4.09
CA THR A 173 3.52 0.53 3.59
C THR A 173 4.51 1.44 4.34
N ALA A 174 4.86 1.13 5.59
CA ALA A 174 5.95 1.83 6.27
C ALA A 174 7.29 1.57 5.55
N LEU A 175 7.59 0.31 5.22
CA LEU A 175 8.79 -0.06 4.45
C LEU A 175 8.78 0.54 3.04
N GLU A 176 7.66 0.43 2.34
CA GLU A 176 7.48 1.00 0.99
C GLU A 176 7.61 2.54 0.96
N THR A 177 7.42 3.20 2.12
CA THR A 177 7.66 4.64 2.27
C THR A 177 9.16 4.95 2.42
N LEU A 178 9.92 4.08 3.10
CA LEU A 178 11.35 4.30 3.40
C LEU A 178 12.24 4.08 2.16
N ASP A 179 11.99 3.00 1.41
CA ASP A 179 12.81 2.58 0.27
C ASP A 179 13.06 3.69 -0.78
N PRO A 180 12.04 4.38 -1.32
CA PRO A 180 12.26 5.43 -2.33
C PRO A 180 12.98 6.68 -1.76
N LEU A 181 12.84 6.93 -0.45
CA LEU A 181 13.57 7.99 0.25
C LEU A 181 15.06 7.62 0.45
N GLY A 182 15.42 6.37 0.17
CA GLY A 182 16.76 5.83 0.40
C GLY A 182 17.09 5.75 1.88
N VAL A 183 16.09 5.55 2.74
CA VAL A 183 16.25 5.32 4.17
C VAL A 183 16.19 3.81 4.39
N GLY A 184 17.25 3.24 4.97
CA GLY A 184 17.29 1.81 5.27
C GLY A 184 16.49 1.46 6.53
N HIS A 185 16.15 0.19 6.69
CA HIS A 185 15.46 -0.31 7.87
C HIS A 185 16.18 -1.52 8.46
N ILE A 186 16.15 -1.65 9.78
CA ILE A 186 16.85 -2.68 10.54
C ILE A 186 15.84 -3.41 11.41
N ALA A 187 15.71 -4.71 11.18
CA ALA A 187 14.84 -5.61 11.92
C ALA A 187 15.25 -5.67 13.41
N VAL A 188 14.30 -5.42 14.29
CA VAL A 188 14.41 -5.69 15.73
C VAL A 188 13.57 -6.91 16.06
N GLU A 189 14.20 -7.87 16.73
CA GLU A 189 13.59 -9.11 17.20
C GLU A 189 12.30 -8.85 18.00
N MET A 190 11.28 -9.68 17.76
CA MET A 190 9.99 -9.61 18.42
C MET A 190 9.70 -10.85 19.25
N ASP A 191 8.80 -10.72 20.22
CA ASP A 191 8.16 -11.84 20.92
C ASP A 191 6.64 -11.65 20.99
N GLY A 192 5.95 -12.38 21.88
CA GLY A 192 4.49 -12.29 22.05
C GLY A 192 3.96 -10.91 22.46
N GLU A 193 4.84 -9.97 22.84
CA GLU A 193 4.50 -8.59 23.16
C GLU A 193 4.98 -7.57 22.11
N GLY A 194 5.49 -8.03 20.95
CA GLY A 194 6.01 -7.16 19.89
C GLY A 194 7.53 -6.95 20.00
N MET A 195 8.05 -5.79 19.56
CA MET A 195 9.48 -5.47 19.64
C MET A 195 10.07 -5.75 21.03
N THR A 196 11.24 -6.39 21.08
CA THR A 196 11.95 -6.67 22.34
C THR A 196 12.93 -5.55 22.69
N ALA A 197 12.91 -5.11 23.96
CA ALA A 197 13.87 -4.11 24.45
C ALA A 197 15.30 -4.65 24.46
N THR A 198 15.48 -5.94 24.75
CA THR A 198 16.76 -6.64 24.70
C THR A 198 17.31 -6.72 23.27
N GLY A 199 16.47 -7.03 22.28
CA GLY A 199 16.85 -7.03 20.87
C GLY A 199 17.29 -5.65 20.39
N LEU A 200 16.51 -4.60 20.72
CA LEU A 200 16.85 -3.22 20.39
C LEU A 200 18.18 -2.81 21.03
N ARG A 201 18.34 -3.02 22.34
CA ARG A 201 19.58 -2.74 23.09
C ARG A 201 20.78 -3.47 22.50
N ARG A 202 20.64 -4.77 22.20
CA ARG A 202 21.71 -5.58 21.61
C ARG A 202 22.19 -5.03 20.28
N LEU A 203 21.29 -4.58 19.39
CA LEU A 203 21.67 -3.96 18.12
C LEU A 203 22.41 -2.63 18.33
N LEU A 204 21.98 -1.83 19.30
CA LEU A 204 22.57 -0.53 19.61
C LEU A 204 23.95 -0.65 20.29
N ASP A 205 24.12 -1.57 21.23
CA ASP A 205 25.36 -1.79 21.98
C ASP A 205 26.46 -2.38 21.10
N ASN A 206 26.09 -3.14 20.07
CA ASN A 206 27.02 -3.75 19.11
C ASN A 206 27.13 -2.98 17.78
N TRP A 207 26.58 -1.76 17.70
CA TRP A 207 26.59 -0.99 16.47
C TRP A 207 28.02 -0.66 16.02
N GLY A 208 28.36 -0.98 14.77
CA GLY A 208 29.70 -0.77 14.21
C GLY A 208 30.70 -1.90 14.51
N SER A 209 30.31 -2.93 15.28
CA SER A 209 31.17 -4.09 15.54
C SER A 209 31.36 -5.00 14.32
N ASN A 210 30.43 -4.97 13.35
CA ASN A 210 30.59 -5.64 12.05
C ASN A 210 31.36 -4.72 11.07
N PRO A 211 32.39 -5.21 10.35
CA PRO A 211 33.11 -4.47 9.32
C PRO A 211 32.23 -3.69 8.32
N GLU A 212 31.06 -4.23 7.95
CA GLU A 212 30.13 -3.56 7.04
C GLU A 212 29.50 -2.29 7.64
N GLN A 213 29.36 -2.23 8.97
CA GLN A 213 28.74 -1.14 9.71
C GLN A 213 29.76 -0.19 10.35
N ALA A 214 31.06 -0.50 10.28
CA ALA A 214 32.11 0.22 11.01
C ALA A 214 32.17 1.72 10.67
N ASN A 215 31.76 2.10 9.46
CA ASN A 215 31.72 3.48 8.99
C ASN A 215 30.30 4.06 8.91
N GLU A 216 29.29 3.33 9.38
CA GLU A 216 27.89 3.78 9.33
C GLU A 216 27.52 4.56 10.59
N ALA A 217 26.78 5.66 10.41
CA ALA A 217 26.21 6.38 11.53
C ALA A 217 25.20 5.49 12.28
N LYS A 218 25.28 5.51 13.61
CA LYS A 218 24.32 4.79 14.47
C LYS A 218 22.88 5.31 14.22
N PRO A 219 21.91 4.42 13.92
CA PRO A 219 20.52 4.79 13.75
C PRO A 219 19.95 5.47 14.99
N ARG A 220 19.06 6.44 14.78
CA ARG A 220 18.56 7.33 15.84
C ARG A 220 17.02 7.35 15.95
N VAL A 221 16.34 6.54 15.14
CA VAL A 221 14.87 6.52 15.03
C VAL A 221 14.39 5.08 15.10
N VAL A 222 13.30 4.86 15.83
CA VAL A 222 12.61 3.56 15.94
C VAL A 222 11.15 3.74 15.50
N TYR A 223 10.66 2.88 14.63
CA TYR A 223 9.24 2.76 14.28
C TYR A 223 8.66 1.48 14.86
N LEU A 224 7.53 1.58 15.55
CA LEU A 224 6.87 0.46 16.20
C LEU A 224 5.36 0.68 16.27
N ILE A 225 4.61 -0.42 16.40
CA ILE A 225 3.15 -0.44 16.51
C ILE A 225 2.78 -1.11 17.85
N PRO A 226 2.69 -0.36 18.97
CA PRO A 226 2.66 -0.96 20.29
C PRO A 226 1.37 -1.74 20.63
N THR A 227 0.27 -1.41 19.97
CA THR A 227 -1.07 -1.92 20.29
C THR A 227 -1.67 -2.59 19.08
N GLY A 228 -2.03 -3.88 19.20
CA GLY A 228 -2.61 -4.65 18.09
C GLY A 228 -1.72 -4.64 16.84
N GLN A 229 -0.42 -4.89 17.04
CA GLN A 229 0.68 -4.78 16.09
C GLN A 229 0.31 -5.34 14.70
N ASN A 230 0.68 -4.64 13.64
CA ASN A 230 0.45 -5.12 12.27
C ASN A 230 1.74 -5.75 11.72
N PRO A 231 1.78 -7.07 11.47
CA PRO A 231 0.65 -7.99 11.31
C PRO A 231 0.31 -8.88 12.52
N THR A 232 1.14 -8.91 13.55
CA THR A 232 1.17 -10.00 14.54
C THR A 232 -0.01 -10.02 15.52
N GLY A 233 -0.70 -8.89 15.67
CA GLY A 233 -1.71 -8.68 16.72
C GLY A 233 -1.12 -8.52 18.13
N ALA A 234 0.21 -8.58 18.29
CA ALA A 234 0.87 -8.43 19.57
C ALA A 234 0.59 -7.06 20.21
N THR A 235 0.62 -6.98 21.53
CA THR A 235 0.44 -5.73 22.27
C THR A 235 1.46 -5.65 23.39
N MET A 236 2.23 -4.58 23.42
CA MET A 236 3.26 -4.34 24.43
C MET A 236 2.61 -4.06 25.79
N SER A 237 3.00 -4.83 26.82
CA SER A 237 2.66 -4.50 28.21
C SER A 237 3.26 -3.16 28.65
N VAL A 238 2.76 -2.64 29.77
CA VAL A 238 3.32 -1.44 30.42
C VAL A 238 4.83 -1.60 30.68
N LYS A 239 5.23 -2.78 31.18
CA LYS A 239 6.64 -3.08 31.41
C LYS A 239 7.45 -3.02 30.11
N ARG A 240 6.95 -3.63 29.03
CA ARG A 240 7.62 -3.59 27.72
C ARG A 240 7.81 -2.17 27.20
N ARG A 241 6.77 -1.33 27.31
CA ARG A 241 6.81 0.09 26.89
C ARG A 241 7.87 0.87 27.68
N MET A 242 7.92 0.68 29.00
CA MET A 242 8.94 1.29 29.86
C MET A 242 10.36 0.82 29.54
N ASP A 243 10.54 -0.49 29.29
CA ASP A 243 11.84 -1.05 28.95
C ASP A 243 12.34 -0.49 27.59
N ILE A 244 11.46 -0.34 26.58
CA ILE A 244 11.79 0.30 25.29
C ILE A 244 12.13 1.79 25.46
N LEU A 245 11.36 2.52 26.27
CA LEU A 245 11.65 3.93 26.58
C LEU A 245 13.01 4.09 27.26
N SER A 246 13.35 3.20 28.19
CA SER A 246 14.67 3.21 28.83
C SER A 246 15.79 3.03 27.81
N VAL A 247 15.66 2.07 26.88
CA VAL A 247 16.64 1.88 25.80
C VAL A 247 16.74 3.11 24.91
N ALA A 248 15.61 3.74 24.59
CA ALA A 248 15.58 4.99 23.84
C ALA A 248 16.34 6.11 24.59
N GLN A 249 16.14 6.23 25.90
CA GLN A 249 16.83 7.19 26.75
C GLN A 249 18.34 6.98 26.77
N ASP A 250 18.79 5.74 27.00
CA ASP A 250 20.19 5.38 27.10
C ASP A 250 20.96 5.58 25.78
N HIS A 251 20.28 5.45 24.64
CA HIS A 251 20.88 5.58 23.31
C HIS A 251 20.46 6.83 22.53
N ASP A 252 19.74 7.74 23.18
CA ASP A 252 19.24 8.98 22.58
C ASP A 252 18.46 8.74 21.26
N LEU A 253 17.39 7.94 21.33
CA LEU A 253 16.53 7.62 20.19
C LEU A 253 15.22 8.41 20.21
N ILE A 254 14.70 8.71 19.02
CA ILE A 254 13.31 9.15 18.79
C ILE A 254 12.44 7.93 18.51
N LEU A 255 11.28 7.86 19.16
CA LEU A 255 10.30 6.78 18.95
C LEU A 255 9.12 7.29 18.12
N ILE A 256 8.84 6.63 17.00
CA ILE A 256 7.63 6.82 16.20
C ILE A 256 6.62 5.76 16.66
N GLU A 257 5.65 6.20 17.46
CA GLU A 257 4.53 5.37 17.93
C GLU A 257 3.38 5.46 16.92
N ASP A 258 3.25 4.47 16.03
CA ASP A 258 2.14 4.38 15.08
C ASP A 258 1.01 3.53 15.67
N ASP A 259 -0.04 4.19 16.19
CA ASP A 259 -1.02 3.52 17.05
C ASP A 259 -2.48 3.66 16.55
N PRO A 260 -2.78 3.22 15.31
CA PRO A 260 -4.12 3.33 14.74
C PRO A 260 -5.14 2.43 15.46
N TYR A 261 -4.68 1.53 16.32
CA TYR A 261 -5.52 0.53 17.01
C TYR A 261 -5.60 0.73 18.52
N TYR A 262 -5.07 1.84 19.06
CA TYR A 262 -5.06 2.11 20.51
C TYR A 262 -6.44 1.89 21.16
N TYR A 263 -7.50 2.40 20.54
CA TYR A 263 -8.86 2.31 21.08
C TYR A 263 -9.56 0.96 20.82
N LEU A 264 -8.85 -0.01 20.24
CA LEU A 264 -9.33 -1.36 19.99
C LEU A 264 -8.75 -2.35 21.02
N GLN A 265 -8.40 -1.89 22.23
CA GLN A 265 -8.00 -2.74 23.35
C GLN A 265 -9.20 -3.48 23.94
N PHE A 266 -9.16 -4.81 23.98
CA PHE A 266 -10.28 -5.64 24.41
C PHE A 266 -10.40 -5.76 25.92
N HIS A 267 -9.29 -5.76 26.63
CA HIS A 267 -9.26 -5.78 28.09
C HIS A 267 -8.80 -4.42 28.60
N VAL A 268 -9.67 -3.78 29.37
CA VAL A 268 -9.45 -2.45 29.94
C VAL A 268 -9.52 -2.67 31.46
N GLU A 269 -8.37 -2.93 32.08
CA GLU A 269 -8.30 -3.24 33.51
C GLU A 269 -8.72 -2.02 34.35
N GLY A 270 -9.61 -2.23 35.31
CA GLY A 270 -10.14 -1.14 36.14
C GLY A 270 -10.86 -0.02 35.36
N GLY A 271 -11.25 -0.26 34.11
CA GLY A 271 -11.88 0.73 33.24
C GLY A 271 -10.91 1.76 32.62
N SER A 272 -9.59 1.57 32.76
CA SER A 272 -8.57 2.44 32.16
C SER A 272 -7.83 1.78 30.99
N TRP A 273 -7.59 2.55 29.93
CA TRP A 273 -6.80 2.12 28.77
C TRP A 273 -5.34 1.88 29.17
N MET A 274 -4.67 0.94 28.51
CA MET A 274 -3.23 0.77 28.70
C MET A 274 -2.50 2.05 28.30
N PRO A 275 -1.60 2.59 29.13
CA PRO A 275 -0.90 3.82 28.81
C PRO A 275 -0.03 3.69 27.55
N SER A 276 -0.01 4.75 26.74
CA SER A 276 0.80 4.83 25.51
C SER A 276 2.28 5.11 25.84
N LEU A 277 3.17 4.99 24.85
CA LEU A 277 4.55 5.46 25.02
C LEU A 277 4.56 6.97 25.28
N LEU A 278 3.71 7.73 24.58
CA LEU A 278 3.56 9.17 24.80
C LEU A 278 3.18 9.52 26.25
N SER A 279 2.33 8.73 26.91
CA SER A 279 1.95 8.98 28.31
C SER A 279 3.08 8.77 29.32
N MET A 280 4.09 8.00 28.94
CA MET A 280 5.25 7.69 29.77
C MET A 280 6.46 8.55 29.38
N ASP A 281 6.36 9.35 28.33
CA ASP A 281 7.45 10.18 27.82
C ASP A 281 7.65 11.42 28.67
N THR A 282 8.79 11.45 29.37
CA THR A 282 9.25 12.58 30.19
C THR A 282 10.20 13.50 29.42
N ASP A 283 10.70 13.06 28.28
CA ASP A 283 11.76 13.75 27.53
C ASP A 283 11.22 14.53 26.33
N GLY A 284 10.08 14.14 25.78
CA GLY A 284 9.54 14.67 24.53
C GLY A 284 10.12 14.00 23.27
N ARG A 285 10.55 12.74 23.40
CA ARG A 285 11.17 11.92 22.33
C ARG A 285 10.18 11.06 21.56
N VAL A 286 8.93 10.97 22.00
CA VAL A 286 7.88 10.19 21.32
C VAL A 286 7.13 11.09 20.34
N ILE A 287 7.08 10.64 19.08
CA ILE A 287 6.20 11.16 18.05
C ILE A 287 5.07 10.15 17.85
N ARG A 288 3.87 10.49 18.28
CA ARG A 288 2.70 9.60 18.20
C ARG A 288 1.84 9.92 16.98
N LEU A 289 1.50 8.90 16.20
CA LEU A 289 0.64 8.99 15.03
C LEU A 289 -0.76 8.43 15.34
N ASP A 290 -1.76 9.29 15.34
CA ASP A 290 -3.17 8.91 15.54
C ASP A 290 -3.98 9.13 14.25
N THR A 291 -5.00 8.30 14.03
CA THR A 291 -5.86 8.40 12.84
C THR A 291 -7.33 8.16 13.14
N PHE A 292 -8.20 8.90 12.45
CA PHE A 292 -9.63 8.59 12.41
C PHE A 292 -9.98 7.42 11.49
N SER A 293 -8.99 6.83 10.80
CA SER A 293 -9.23 5.76 9.82
C SER A 293 -9.79 4.47 10.43
N LYS A 294 -9.42 4.16 11.67
CA LYS A 294 -9.83 2.92 12.35
C LYS A 294 -10.84 3.14 13.47
N THR A 295 -11.08 4.41 13.81
CA THR A 295 -12.05 4.80 14.84
C THR A 295 -13.31 5.43 14.28
N LEU A 296 -13.28 6.02 13.08
CA LEU A 296 -14.44 6.66 12.45
C LEU A 296 -14.63 6.13 11.02
N ALA A 297 -13.77 6.55 10.09
CA ALA A 297 -13.86 6.12 8.70
C ALA A 297 -12.52 6.33 7.99
N PRO A 298 -11.97 5.33 7.26
CA PRO A 298 -10.78 5.52 6.46
C PRO A 298 -10.94 6.67 5.45
N GLY A 299 -12.06 6.75 4.74
CA GLY A 299 -12.28 7.69 3.65
C GLY A 299 -12.17 9.18 4.01
N CYS A 300 -12.25 9.55 5.29
CA CYS A 300 -12.10 10.96 5.70
C CYS A 300 -10.69 11.50 5.43
N ARG A 301 -9.66 10.63 5.43
CA ARG A 301 -8.24 11.00 5.28
C ARG A 301 -7.83 12.08 6.29
N VAL A 302 -8.21 11.91 7.55
CA VAL A 302 -7.81 12.79 8.66
C VAL A 302 -7.16 11.96 9.77
N GLY A 303 -6.03 12.45 10.26
CA GLY A 303 -5.36 12.00 11.47
C GLY A 303 -4.73 13.19 12.18
N TYR A 304 -3.94 12.91 13.20
CA TYR A 304 -3.22 13.92 13.95
C TYR A 304 -1.93 13.34 14.54
N ILE A 305 -0.96 14.21 14.77
CA ILE A 305 0.35 13.84 15.28
C ILE A 305 0.62 14.60 16.57
N SER A 306 1.02 13.90 17.62
CA SER A 306 1.39 14.47 18.92
C SER A 306 2.89 14.38 19.12
N MET A 307 3.54 15.51 19.42
CA MET A 307 4.99 15.62 19.57
C MET A 307 5.39 16.90 20.33
N ASN A 308 6.69 17.08 20.61
CA ASN A 308 7.21 18.34 21.14
C ASN A 308 6.99 19.52 20.18
N ALA A 309 6.85 20.73 20.74
CA ALA A 309 6.49 21.94 19.99
C ALA A 309 7.47 22.26 18.86
N ARG A 310 8.76 21.99 19.06
CA ARG A 310 9.80 22.24 18.05
C ARG A 310 9.57 21.38 16.79
N PHE A 311 9.20 20.12 16.95
CA PHE A 311 8.83 19.26 15.83
C PHE A 311 7.47 19.66 15.24
N CYS A 312 6.50 20.05 16.06
CA CYS A 312 5.20 20.57 15.57
C CYS A 312 5.36 21.78 14.64
N ASP A 313 6.18 22.77 15.03
CA ASP A 313 6.47 23.95 14.22
C ASP A 313 7.05 23.58 12.85
N THR A 314 8.00 22.65 12.84
CA THR A 314 8.66 22.19 11.62
C THR A 314 7.69 21.39 10.74
N MET A 315 6.85 20.56 11.36
CA MET A 315 5.81 19.78 10.69
C MET A 315 4.74 20.68 10.06
N GLN A 316 4.39 21.80 10.70
CA GLN A 316 3.51 22.81 10.10
C GLN A 316 4.08 23.29 8.76
N TYR A 317 5.36 23.63 8.71
CA TYR A 317 5.99 24.12 7.48
C TYR A 317 6.09 23.03 6.40
N HIS A 318 6.27 21.77 6.81
CA HIS A 318 6.20 20.64 5.90
C HIS A 318 4.78 20.52 5.30
N ASN A 319 3.74 20.60 6.12
CA ASN A 319 2.35 20.60 5.65
C ASN A 319 2.12 21.73 4.65
N GLU A 320 2.56 22.96 4.93
CA GLU A 320 2.33 24.14 4.09
C GLU A 320 2.80 24.02 2.63
N VAL A 321 3.72 23.10 2.33
CA VAL A 321 4.27 22.86 0.99
C VAL A 321 4.00 21.45 0.45
N THR A 322 3.17 20.68 1.14
CA THR A 322 2.71 19.35 0.70
C THR A 322 1.18 19.33 0.63
N ILE A 323 0.51 18.85 1.67
CA ILE A 323 -0.96 18.74 1.72
C ILE A 323 -1.64 20.08 2.03
N GLN A 324 -0.88 21.09 2.47
CA GLN A 324 -1.31 22.30 3.18
C GLN A 324 -2.02 22.02 4.50
N GLN A 325 -3.11 21.26 4.47
CA GLN A 325 -3.86 20.74 5.60
C GLN A 325 -4.75 19.60 5.08
N PRO A 326 -5.34 18.75 5.94
CA PRO A 326 -6.34 17.79 5.50
C PRO A 326 -7.53 18.47 4.81
N SER A 327 -8.35 17.72 4.07
CA SER A 327 -9.49 18.30 3.33
C SER A 327 -10.41 19.12 4.24
N GLY A 328 -10.70 20.36 3.85
CA GLY A 328 -11.62 21.25 4.56
C GLY A 328 -13.02 20.67 4.74
N PHE A 329 -13.51 19.90 3.76
CA PHE A 329 -14.78 19.17 3.86
C PHE A 329 -14.75 18.13 4.98
N SER A 330 -13.70 17.30 5.01
CA SER A 330 -13.53 16.26 6.02
C SER A 330 -13.41 16.88 7.41
N GLN A 331 -12.56 17.90 7.54
CA GLN A 331 -12.35 18.57 8.82
C GLN A 331 -13.62 19.26 9.32
N ALA A 332 -14.39 19.92 8.45
CA ALA A 332 -15.62 20.61 8.84
C ALA A 332 -16.70 19.65 9.38
N ILE A 333 -16.94 18.53 8.69
CA ILE A 333 -17.90 17.51 9.14
C ILE A 333 -17.43 16.87 10.44
N LEU A 334 -16.14 16.54 10.55
CA LEU A 334 -15.58 15.96 11.78
C LEU A 334 -15.62 16.94 12.94
N ALA A 335 -15.32 18.22 12.73
CA ALA A 335 -15.42 19.26 13.74
C ALA A 335 -16.87 19.39 14.23
N GLU A 336 -17.85 19.44 13.33
CA GLU A 336 -19.24 19.55 13.74
C GLU A 336 -19.71 18.31 14.52
N MET A 337 -19.36 17.12 14.05
CA MET A 337 -19.69 15.87 14.75
C MET A 337 -19.02 15.78 16.12
N LEU A 338 -17.70 15.99 16.19
CA LEU A 338 -16.91 15.73 17.40
C LEU A 338 -16.98 16.87 18.41
N VAL A 339 -17.00 18.12 17.95
CA VAL A 339 -16.95 19.29 18.83
C VAL A 339 -18.35 19.75 19.21
N SER A 340 -19.23 19.97 18.22
CA SER A 340 -20.55 20.57 18.46
C SER A 340 -21.58 19.55 18.97
N HIS A 341 -21.43 18.26 18.64
CA HIS A 341 -22.43 17.23 18.93
C HIS A 341 -21.99 16.17 19.94
N TRP A 342 -20.90 15.45 19.68
CA TRP A 342 -20.47 14.35 20.57
C TRP A 342 -19.71 14.85 21.80
N GLY A 343 -18.84 15.85 21.63
CA GLY A 343 -17.87 16.24 22.65
C GLY A 343 -16.89 15.11 22.99
N GLN A 344 -16.01 15.37 23.95
CA GLN A 344 -15.05 14.35 24.42
C GLN A 344 -15.75 13.13 25.02
N GLU A 345 -16.82 13.35 25.78
CA GLU A 345 -17.58 12.28 26.42
C GLU A 345 -18.27 11.38 25.40
N GLY A 346 -18.99 11.97 24.42
CA GLY A 346 -19.68 11.20 23.39
C GLY A 346 -18.71 10.44 22.49
N TYR A 347 -17.54 11.02 22.16
CA TYR A 347 -16.53 10.30 21.40
C TYR A 347 -15.91 9.15 22.20
N THR A 348 -15.59 9.37 23.48
CA THR A 348 -15.08 8.31 24.37
C THR A 348 -16.08 7.17 24.52
N ARG A 349 -17.37 7.50 24.65
CA ARG A 349 -18.46 6.53 24.69
C ARG A 349 -18.55 5.76 23.39
N TYR A 350 -18.47 6.43 22.24
CA TYR A 350 -18.51 5.77 20.93
C TYR A 350 -17.34 4.79 20.75
N LEU A 351 -16.13 5.19 21.14
CA LEU A 351 -14.96 4.31 21.10
C LEU A 351 -15.15 3.07 21.98
N THR A 352 -15.72 3.22 23.17
CA THR A 352 -15.86 2.15 24.17
C THR A 352 -17.04 1.22 23.87
N ASP A 353 -18.22 1.79 23.67
CA ASP A 353 -19.50 1.07 23.60
C ASP A 353 -19.81 0.57 22.20
N ASN A 354 -19.26 1.21 21.16
CA ASN A 354 -19.44 0.81 19.77
C ASN A 354 -18.18 0.15 19.22
N VAL A 355 -17.10 0.92 19.01
CA VAL A 355 -15.92 0.45 18.27
C VAL A 355 -15.26 -0.74 18.97
N ARG A 356 -14.79 -0.56 20.21
CA ARG A 356 -14.13 -1.60 20.99
C ARG A 356 -15.04 -2.82 21.18
N THR A 357 -16.29 -2.60 21.56
CA THR A 357 -17.25 -3.69 21.81
C THR A 357 -17.51 -4.53 20.56
N GLU A 358 -17.62 -3.90 19.38
CA GLU A 358 -17.78 -4.61 18.12
C GLU A 358 -16.53 -5.41 17.73
N TYR A 359 -15.34 -4.80 17.83
CA TYR A 359 -14.09 -5.50 17.53
C TYR A 359 -13.79 -6.65 18.50
N LEU A 360 -14.17 -6.54 19.78
CA LEU A 360 -14.10 -7.64 20.74
C LEU A 360 -14.99 -8.81 20.31
N LYS A 361 -16.24 -8.56 19.94
CA LYS A 361 -17.15 -9.61 19.45
C LYS A 361 -16.61 -10.29 18.19
N ARG A 362 -16.12 -9.49 17.23
CA ARG A 362 -15.52 -9.97 15.98
C ARG A 362 -14.29 -10.82 16.23
N SER A 363 -13.41 -10.36 17.11
CA SER A 363 -12.24 -11.12 17.56
C SER A 363 -12.65 -12.47 18.15
N GLN A 364 -13.54 -12.48 19.14
CA GLN A 364 -14.02 -13.71 19.78
C GLN A 364 -14.70 -14.66 18.79
N HIS A 365 -15.46 -14.12 17.83
CA HIS A 365 -16.14 -14.92 16.82
C HIS A 365 -15.14 -15.62 15.89
N LEU A 366 -14.18 -14.89 15.33
CA LEU A 366 -13.15 -15.48 14.46
C LEU A 366 -12.29 -16.48 15.24
N GLN A 367 -11.88 -16.16 16.47
CA GLN A 367 -11.12 -17.08 17.32
C GLN A 367 -11.88 -18.39 17.56
N LYS A 368 -13.18 -18.32 17.88
CA LYS A 368 -14.03 -19.50 18.06
C LYS A 368 -14.14 -20.32 16.77
N ALA A 369 -14.35 -19.67 15.64
CA ALA A 369 -14.46 -20.32 14.34
C ALA A 369 -13.14 -21.03 13.97
N LEU A 370 -12.00 -20.35 14.13
CA LEU A 370 -10.67 -20.92 13.91
C LEU A 370 -10.43 -22.13 14.82
N ARG A 371 -10.75 -22.06 16.12
CA ARG A 371 -10.63 -23.20 17.05
C ARG A 371 -11.51 -24.40 16.70
N THR A 372 -12.65 -24.14 16.07
CA THR A 372 -13.60 -25.19 15.67
C THR A 372 -13.10 -25.97 14.45
N HIS A 373 -12.42 -25.28 13.53
CA HIS A 373 -12.06 -25.83 12.23
C HIS A 373 -10.57 -26.11 12.03
N LEU A 374 -9.68 -25.50 12.83
CA LEU A 374 -8.25 -25.73 12.75
C LEU A 374 -7.79 -26.79 13.74
N ASN A 375 -6.98 -27.72 13.23
CA ASN A 375 -6.26 -28.66 14.06
C ASN A 375 -5.08 -27.94 14.76
N PRO A 376 -5.01 -27.92 16.10
CA PRO A 376 -3.94 -27.24 16.83
C PRO A 376 -2.55 -27.83 16.57
N LYS A 377 -2.47 -29.07 16.05
CA LYS A 377 -1.20 -29.65 15.59
C LYS A 377 -0.71 -29.04 14.28
N GLN A 378 -1.58 -28.42 13.48
CA GLN A 378 -1.22 -27.90 12.15
C GLN A 378 -1.08 -26.38 12.14
N ALA A 379 -1.86 -25.68 12.95
CA ALA A 379 -1.81 -24.24 13.04
C ALA A 379 -2.10 -23.79 14.47
N SER A 380 -1.48 -22.68 14.86
CA SER A 380 -1.67 -22.05 16.16
C SER A 380 -1.71 -20.53 15.99
N PHE A 381 -2.35 -19.83 16.92
CA PHE A 381 -2.34 -18.37 16.95
C PHE A 381 -2.40 -17.89 18.39
N ILE A 382 -1.86 -16.70 18.63
CA ILE A 382 -2.00 -16.00 19.92
C ILE A 382 -3.32 -15.25 19.91
N GLU A 383 -4.07 -15.31 21.01
CA GLU A 383 -5.29 -14.52 21.16
C GLU A 383 -4.94 -13.03 21.14
N PRO A 384 -5.50 -12.23 20.21
CA PRO A 384 -5.25 -10.81 20.20
C PRO A 384 -5.91 -10.16 21.42
N SER A 385 -5.17 -9.32 22.13
CA SER A 385 -5.68 -8.47 23.22
C SER A 385 -6.14 -7.11 22.73
N ALA A 386 -5.79 -6.74 21.48
CA ALA A 386 -6.22 -5.52 20.84
C ALA A 386 -6.22 -5.62 19.30
N GLY A 387 -6.78 -4.62 18.64
CA GLY A 387 -6.66 -4.42 17.19
C GLY A 387 -7.62 -5.25 16.36
N MET A 388 -7.17 -5.69 15.18
CA MET A 388 -8.03 -6.29 14.17
C MET A 388 -7.40 -7.44 13.37
N PHE A 389 -6.34 -8.04 13.92
CA PHE A 389 -5.56 -9.09 13.26
C PHE A 389 -5.35 -10.30 14.17
N ILE A 390 -5.30 -11.48 13.56
CA ILE A 390 -4.85 -12.73 14.16
C ILE A 390 -3.68 -13.23 13.31
N TRP A 391 -2.57 -13.55 13.97
CA TRP A 391 -1.37 -14.08 13.35
C TRP A 391 -1.30 -15.59 13.52
N ILE A 392 -1.57 -16.31 12.44
CA ILE A 392 -1.69 -17.76 12.43
C ILE A 392 -0.36 -18.36 12.01
N LYS A 393 0.32 -19.03 12.94
CA LYS A 393 1.53 -19.82 12.69
C LYS A 393 1.16 -21.18 12.13
N ILE A 394 1.76 -21.56 11.01
CA ILE A 394 1.63 -22.87 10.38
C ILE A 394 2.77 -23.77 10.85
N GLN A 395 2.44 -24.94 11.38
CA GLN A 395 3.40 -25.95 11.84
C GLN A 395 3.86 -26.80 10.67
N LEU A 396 4.79 -26.26 9.88
CA LEU A 396 5.28 -26.90 8.66
C LEU A 396 5.98 -28.23 8.95
N ASP A 397 6.59 -28.40 10.12
CA ASP A 397 7.23 -29.64 10.58
C ASP A 397 6.28 -30.85 10.64
N GLN A 398 4.98 -30.60 10.75
CA GLN A 398 3.93 -31.61 10.74
C GLN A 398 3.47 -31.99 9.33
N HIS A 399 3.96 -31.31 8.29
CA HIS A 399 3.63 -31.59 6.90
C HIS A 399 4.47 -32.77 6.36
N PRO A 400 3.90 -33.74 5.63
CA PRO A 400 4.62 -34.93 5.16
C PRO A 400 5.87 -34.63 4.30
N ARG A 401 5.90 -33.46 3.64
CA ARG A 401 7.01 -33.02 2.77
C ARG A 401 7.97 -32.01 3.41
N TYR A 402 7.86 -31.70 4.72
CA TYR A 402 8.69 -30.66 5.36
C TYR A 402 10.20 -30.82 5.13
N LYS A 403 10.69 -32.06 5.15
CA LYS A 403 12.11 -32.36 4.96
C LYS A 403 12.56 -32.46 3.50
N THR A 404 11.62 -32.48 2.56
CA THR A 404 11.90 -32.72 1.13
C THR A 404 11.55 -31.53 0.24
N VAL A 405 10.76 -30.59 0.74
CA VAL A 405 10.28 -29.40 0.02
C VAL A 405 10.56 -28.18 0.87
N LYS A 406 10.99 -27.08 0.23
CA LYS A 406 11.24 -25.80 0.91
C LYS A 406 9.96 -25.25 1.54
N ASP A 407 10.09 -24.65 2.72
CA ASP A 407 9.01 -23.98 3.45
C ASP A 407 8.24 -22.97 2.57
N SER A 408 8.97 -22.23 1.73
CA SER A 408 8.40 -21.28 0.77
C SER A 408 7.40 -21.91 -0.18
N VAL A 409 7.71 -23.10 -0.70
CA VAL A 409 6.86 -23.83 -1.63
C VAL A 409 5.63 -24.36 -0.90
N LEU A 410 5.79 -24.92 0.31
CA LEU A 410 4.67 -25.40 1.12
C LEU A 410 3.69 -24.28 1.46
N MET A 411 4.22 -23.13 1.90
CA MET A 411 3.40 -21.97 2.23
C MET A 411 2.71 -21.37 1.01
N LEU A 412 3.39 -21.31 -0.15
CA LEU A 412 2.79 -20.84 -1.40
C LEU A 412 1.65 -21.77 -1.87
N GLU A 413 1.85 -23.08 -1.81
CA GLU A 413 0.81 -24.06 -2.11
C GLU A 413 -0.40 -23.91 -1.17
N LEU A 414 -0.17 -23.77 0.14
CA LEU A 414 -1.24 -23.54 1.12
C LEU A 414 -2.02 -22.25 0.82
N PHE A 415 -1.31 -21.16 0.49
CA PHE A 415 -1.91 -19.89 0.11
C PHE A 415 -2.77 -20.03 -1.15
N GLN A 416 -2.23 -20.63 -2.22
CA GLN A 416 -2.95 -20.84 -3.47
C GLN A 416 -4.18 -21.73 -3.30
N LYS A 417 -4.08 -22.81 -2.52
CA LYS A 417 -5.21 -23.69 -2.21
C LYS A 417 -6.26 -22.95 -1.38
N SER A 418 -5.86 -22.11 -0.43
CA SER A 418 -6.79 -21.27 0.35
C SER A 418 -7.57 -20.32 -0.55
N VAL A 419 -6.89 -19.64 -1.47
CA VAL A 419 -7.53 -18.74 -2.46
C VAL A 419 -8.48 -19.51 -3.37
N LYS A 420 -8.05 -20.67 -3.89
CA LYS A 420 -8.89 -21.55 -4.72
C LYS A 420 -10.15 -22.01 -3.98
N ASN A 421 -10.04 -22.23 -2.67
CA ASN A 421 -11.17 -22.58 -1.79
C ASN A 421 -11.94 -21.34 -1.29
N GLY A 422 -11.68 -20.15 -1.83
CA GLY A 422 -12.44 -18.94 -1.54
C GLY A 422 -12.13 -18.31 -0.18
N VAL A 423 -10.87 -18.40 0.28
CA VAL A 423 -10.37 -17.74 1.49
C VAL A 423 -9.11 -16.95 1.16
N LEU A 424 -9.11 -15.65 1.47
CA LEU A 424 -7.94 -14.80 1.34
C LEU A 424 -7.43 -14.38 2.72
N MET A 425 -6.18 -14.72 3.00
CA MET A 425 -5.39 -14.20 4.12
C MET A 425 -4.09 -13.64 3.58
N VAL A 426 -3.42 -12.77 4.34
CA VAL A 426 -2.16 -12.19 3.86
C VAL A 426 -1.00 -13.03 4.33
N PRO A 427 -0.16 -13.54 3.43
CA PRO A 427 0.96 -14.37 3.84
C PRO A 427 2.07 -13.57 4.54
N GLY A 428 2.77 -14.22 5.47
CA GLY A 428 3.66 -13.54 6.40
C GLY A 428 4.85 -12.83 5.75
N TRP A 429 5.36 -13.37 4.65
CA TRP A 429 6.50 -12.79 3.92
C TRP A 429 6.21 -11.41 3.33
N GLN A 430 4.94 -11.03 3.18
CA GLN A 430 4.53 -9.68 2.77
C GLN A 430 4.83 -8.62 3.84
N PHE A 431 5.04 -9.04 5.09
CA PHE A 431 5.30 -8.17 6.24
C PHE A 431 6.74 -8.22 6.73
N SER A 432 7.59 -9.06 6.12
CA SER A 432 9.00 -9.16 6.51
C SER A 432 9.71 -7.86 6.19
N CYS A 433 10.51 -7.39 7.15
CA CYS A 433 11.41 -6.26 6.96
C CYS A 433 12.83 -6.67 6.54
N LYS A 434 13.10 -7.96 6.29
CA LYS A 434 14.41 -8.32 5.73
C LYS A 434 14.50 -7.83 4.27
N PRO A 435 15.70 -7.50 3.78
CA PRO A 435 15.87 -6.97 2.43
C PRO A 435 15.33 -7.92 1.36
N LYS A 436 14.48 -7.39 0.48
CA LYS A 436 14.02 -8.12 -0.71
C LYS A 436 15.15 -8.15 -1.76
N PRO A 437 15.39 -9.28 -2.45
CA PRO A 437 16.28 -9.33 -3.61
C PRO A 437 15.88 -8.32 -4.69
N GLN A 438 16.87 -7.72 -5.37
CA GLN A 438 16.66 -6.65 -6.35
C GLN A 438 15.88 -7.09 -7.61
N ASP A 439 15.85 -8.40 -7.88
CA ASP A 439 15.21 -9.03 -9.03
C ASP A 439 13.73 -9.40 -8.79
N VAL A 440 13.21 -9.12 -7.60
CA VAL A 440 11.82 -9.43 -7.23
C VAL A 440 10.89 -8.34 -7.76
N ASP A 441 9.91 -8.72 -8.58
CA ASP A 441 8.83 -7.82 -8.98
C ASP A 441 7.82 -7.67 -7.83
N PRO A 442 7.70 -6.48 -7.21
CA PRO A 442 6.73 -6.27 -6.13
C PRO A 442 5.28 -6.39 -6.60
N ALA A 443 5.00 -6.35 -7.91
CA ALA A 443 3.67 -6.58 -8.45
C ALA A 443 3.31 -8.07 -8.60
N ASP A 444 4.28 -8.98 -8.51
CA ASP A 444 4.04 -10.42 -8.60
C ASP A 444 3.83 -11.03 -7.21
N VAL A 445 2.57 -11.07 -6.78
CA VAL A 445 2.16 -11.62 -5.48
C VAL A 445 2.42 -13.14 -5.35
N MET A 446 2.72 -13.83 -6.47
CA MET A 446 2.93 -15.28 -6.50
C MET A 446 4.41 -15.66 -6.63
N ASN A 447 5.27 -14.79 -7.18
CA ASN A 447 6.73 -14.95 -7.22
C ASN A 447 7.48 -13.95 -6.31
N CYS A 448 6.78 -13.34 -5.36
CA CYS A 448 7.39 -12.49 -4.35
C CYS A 448 8.42 -13.27 -3.51
N TRP A 449 9.48 -12.58 -3.10
CA TRP A 449 10.49 -13.13 -2.20
C TRP A 449 9.87 -13.70 -0.92
N PHE A 450 10.33 -14.89 -0.55
CA PHE A 450 9.92 -15.57 0.67
C PHE A 450 11.00 -15.44 1.73
N ASP A 451 10.63 -14.90 2.87
CA ASP A 451 11.42 -14.97 4.09
C ASP A 451 11.27 -16.38 4.70
N GLU A 452 12.37 -17.13 4.85
CA GLU A 452 12.34 -18.51 5.32
C GLU A 452 11.66 -18.68 6.69
N ASP A 453 11.63 -17.63 7.51
CA ASP A 453 10.96 -17.63 8.81
C ASP A 453 9.45 -17.28 8.73
N ALA A 454 8.92 -16.98 7.54
CA ALA A 454 7.55 -16.49 7.34
C ALA A 454 6.48 -17.59 7.18
N ASN A 455 6.48 -18.59 8.05
CA ASN A 455 5.44 -19.64 8.07
C ASN A 455 4.13 -19.17 8.75
N TYR A 456 3.70 -17.94 8.45
CA TYR A 456 2.57 -17.28 9.07
C TYR A 456 1.54 -16.78 8.05
N LEU A 457 0.29 -16.65 8.48
CA LEU A 457 -0.80 -16.01 7.75
C LEU A 457 -1.49 -14.98 8.67
N ARG A 458 -1.71 -13.76 8.17
CA ARG A 458 -2.55 -12.76 8.85
C ARG A 458 -4.00 -12.90 8.43
N ALA A 459 -4.86 -13.23 9.39
CA ALA A 459 -6.30 -13.12 9.25
C ALA A 459 -6.80 -11.82 9.88
N THR A 460 -7.77 -11.14 9.26
CA THR A 460 -8.44 -9.97 9.86
C THR A 460 -9.88 -10.28 10.19
N PHE A 461 -10.38 -9.74 11.29
CA PHE A 461 -11.78 -9.81 11.68
C PHE A 461 -12.52 -8.48 11.49
N ALA A 462 -11.95 -7.53 10.74
CA ALA A 462 -12.53 -6.21 10.54
C ALA A 462 -13.66 -6.17 9.49
N TYR A 463 -13.50 -6.89 8.37
CA TYR A 463 -14.33 -6.69 7.18
C TYR A 463 -15.50 -7.67 7.05
N ALA A 464 -15.23 -8.97 7.17
CA ALA A 464 -16.20 -10.04 6.93
C ALA A 464 -17.38 -9.99 7.93
N SER A 465 -18.54 -10.51 7.54
CA SER A 465 -19.63 -10.82 8.49
C SER A 465 -19.27 -12.00 9.39
N PHE A 466 -20.02 -12.23 10.46
CA PHE A 466 -19.79 -13.38 11.35
C PHE A 466 -19.94 -14.71 10.60
N GLU A 467 -20.96 -14.84 9.75
CA GLU A 467 -21.20 -16.02 8.92
C GLU A 467 -20.04 -16.25 7.94
N GLN A 468 -19.54 -15.17 7.33
CA GLN A 468 -18.38 -15.24 6.44
C GLN A 468 -17.10 -15.63 7.18
N MET A 469 -16.90 -15.19 8.43
CA MET A 469 -15.76 -15.61 9.25
C MET A 469 -15.82 -17.12 9.59
N ALA A 470 -17.00 -17.63 9.93
CA ALA A 470 -17.21 -19.04 10.20
C ALA A 470 -16.92 -19.89 8.94
N GLU A 471 -17.52 -19.50 7.81
CA GLU A 471 -17.31 -20.17 6.52
C GLU A 471 -15.85 -20.12 6.05
N ALA A 472 -15.18 -18.96 6.18
CA ALA A 472 -13.78 -18.82 5.84
C ALA A 472 -12.89 -19.71 6.72
N SER A 473 -13.19 -19.81 8.02
CA SER A 473 -12.46 -20.69 8.95
C SER A 473 -12.67 -22.17 8.60
N ALA A 474 -13.89 -22.56 8.21
CA ALA A 474 -14.19 -23.92 7.77
C ALA A 474 -13.43 -24.30 6.48
N ARG A 475 -13.47 -23.43 5.47
CA ARG A 475 -12.72 -23.61 4.21
C ARG A 475 -11.21 -23.69 4.44
N PHE A 476 -10.67 -22.82 5.28
CA PHE A 476 -9.25 -22.83 5.59
C PHE A 476 -8.86 -24.08 6.40
N GLY A 477 -9.65 -24.45 7.41
CA GLY A 477 -9.44 -25.68 8.19
C GLY A 477 -9.47 -26.94 7.33
N HIS A 478 -10.40 -27.02 6.38
CA HIS A 478 -10.42 -28.09 5.38
C HIS A 478 -9.15 -28.05 4.52
N THR A 479 -8.76 -26.89 4.00
CA THR A 479 -7.54 -26.73 3.19
C THR A 479 -6.29 -27.23 3.94
N ALA A 480 -6.08 -26.77 5.17
CA ALA A 480 -4.95 -27.17 6.01
C ALA A 480 -4.95 -28.67 6.35
N THR A 481 -6.14 -29.29 6.44
CA THR A 481 -6.28 -30.73 6.72
C THR A 481 -6.05 -31.58 5.47
N THR A 482 -6.69 -31.25 4.36
CA THR A 482 -6.65 -32.03 3.11
C THR A 482 -5.27 -31.97 2.45
N ASP A 483 -4.51 -30.90 2.68
CA ASP A 483 -3.10 -30.81 2.25
C ASP A 483 -2.21 -31.91 2.87
N ARG A 484 -2.64 -32.49 4.00
CA ARG A 484 -2.00 -33.64 4.63
C ARG A 484 -2.37 -34.99 3.99
N GLN A 485 -3.60 -35.15 3.48
CA GLN A 485 -4.14 -36.44 3.04
C GLN A 485 -3.91 -36.73 1.56
N ASN A 486 -3.83 -35.72 0.69
CA ASN A 486 -3.78 -35.91 -0.77
C ASN A 486 -2.37 -36.10 -1.37
N LEU A 487 -1.41 -36.68 -0.65
CA LEU A 487 -0.06 -36.93 -1.19
C LEU A 487 0.43 -38.38 -1.09
N LEU A 488 -0.46 -39.32 -0.81
CA LEU A 488 -0.21 -40.74 -1.09
C LEU A 488 -0.70 -41.18 -2.48
N SER A 489 -1.38 -40.31 -3.25
CA SER A 489 -1.86 -40.65 -4.61
C SER A 489 -1.07 -40.02 -5.76
N ASP A 490 -0.32 -38.93 -5.53
CA ASP A 490 0.32 -38.18 -6.62
C ASP A 490 1.86 -38.32 -6.65
N ALA A 491 2.38 -39.32 -5.93
CA ALA A 491 3.77 -39.76 -6.06
C ALA A 491 3.88 -40.87 -7.11
N GLN A 492 3.81 -40.50 -8.39
CA GLN A 492 4.38 -41.28 -9.48
C GLN A 492 5.30 -40.37 -10.31
N PRO A 493 6.56 -40.78 -10.56
CA PRO A 493 7.41 -40.09 -11.53
C PRO A 493 6.73 -40.20 -12.89
N MET A 494 6.76 -39.14 -13.71
CA MET A 494 6.25 -39.18 -15.09
C MET A 494 7.08 -40.17 -15.92
N GLY A 495 6.69 -41.44 -15.84
CA GLY A 495 7.15 -42.58 -16.62
C GLY A 495 5.90 -43.35 -17.02
N ALA A 496 5.83 -43.67 -18.30
CA ALA A 496 4.66 -44.21 -18.98
C ALA A 496 4.04 -45.45 -18.31
N SER A 497 2.70 -45.48 -18.19
CA SER A 497 1.91 -46.59 -18.75
C SER A 497 0.39 -46.36 -18.68
N ASN A 498 -0.26 -46.65 -19.80
CA ASN A 498 -1.60 -47.21 -19.99
C ASN A 498 -2.37 -47.66 -18.73
N THR A 499 -3.62 -47.23 -18.62
CA THR A 499 -4.75 -48.14 -18.32
C THR A 499 -6.10 -47.53 -18.71
N ASN A 500 -6.70 -48.16 -19.72
CA ASN A 500 -8.10 -48.58 -19.86
C ASN A 500 -9.25 -47.63 -19.46
N ASN A 501 -9.84 -47.09 -20.52
CA ASN A 501 -11.23 -46.67 -20.64
C ASN A 501 -12.18 -47.77 -20.15
N ASN A 502 -13.10 -47.41 -19.25
CA ASN A 502 -14.50 -47.87 -19.20
C ASN A 502 -15.10 -47.43 -17.86
N THR A 503 -15.46 -46.15 -17.75
CA THR A 503 -16.45 -45.62 -16.77
C THR A 503 -16.74 -44.12 -16.97
N LEU A 504 -16.29 -43.52 -18.07
CA LEU A 504 -16.48 -42.10 -18.37
C LEU A 504 -17.40 -41.83 -19.58
N GLU A 505 -18.29 -42.78 -19.90
CA GLU A 505 -19.25 -42.63 -21.02
C GLU A 505 -20.60 -42.02 -20.58
N ALA A 506 -20.76 -41.56 -19.34
CA ALA A 506 -22.03 -41.00 -18.86
C ALA A 506 -22.09 -39.46 -18.81
N ASP A 507 -20.96 -38.74 -18.87
CA ASP A 507 -20.95 -37.26 -18.77
C ASP A 507 -20.35 -36.56 -20.00
N LEU A 508 -20.11 -37.29 -21.09
CA LEU A 508 -19.63 -36.76 -22.38
C LEU A 508 -20.77 -36.42 -23.35
N GLU A 509 -21.79 -35.70 -22.89
CA GLU A 509 -22.74 -35.01 -23.77
C GLU A 509 -22.97 -33.56 -23.33
N ALA A 510 -21.90 -32.77 -23.33
CA ALA A 510 -21.97 -31.31 -23.49
C ALA A 510 -20.67 -30.82 -24.14
N GLY A 511 -20.62 -30.89 -25.47
CA GLY A 511 -19.47 -30.50 -26.27
C GLY A 511 -19.12 -29.01 -26.12
N GLY A 512 -17.87 -28.74 -25.76
CA GLY A 512 -17.26 -27.41 -25.84
C GLY A 512 -15.74 -27.53 -25.85
N GLN A 513 -15.10 -27.14 -26.96
CA GLN A 513 -13.65 -26.99 -27.07
C GLN A 513 -13.09 -26.21 -25.87
N PRO A 514 -11.96 -26.60 -25.25
CA PRO A 514 -11.38 -25.85 -24.14
C PRO A 514 -11.03 -24.43 -24.61
N SER A 515 -11.67 -23.43 -23.99
CA SER A 515 -11.48 -22.00 -24.28
C SER A 515 -10.00 -21.65 -24.44
N ILE A 516 -9.66 -20.92 -25.50
CA ILE A 516 -8.29 -20.49 -25.84
C ILE A 516 -7.59 -19.77 -24.68
N LEU A 517 -8.37 -19.14 -23.80
CA LEU A 517 -7.89 -18.48 -22.58
C LEU A 517 -7.35 -19.46 -21.53
N LYS A 518 -7.89 -20.69 -21.45
CA LYS A 518 -7.40 -21.73 -20.53
C LYS A 518 -6.05 -22.31 -20.98
N GLN A 519 -5.65 -22.08 -22.23
CA GLN A 519 -4.40 -22.58 -22.81
C GLN A 519 -3.28 -21.53 -22.76
N SER A 520 -3.61 -20.27 -22.42
CA SER A 520 -2.66 -19.17 -22.24
C SER A 520 -1.98 -19.25 -20.87
N SER A 521 -0.69 -18.95 -20.81
CA SER A 521 0.04 -18.77 -19.53
C SER A 521 -0.28 -17.43 -18.88
N HIS A 522 -0.79 -16.46 -19.65
CA HIS A 522 -1.15 -15.12 -19.18
C HIS A 522 -2.53 -14.67 -19.72
N PRO A 523 -3.64 -15.30 -19.29
CA PRO A 523 -4.97 -15.08 -19.87
C PRO A 523 -5.45 -13.62 -19.75
N VAL A 524 -5.15 -12.95 -18.63
CA VAL A 524 -5.51 -11.54 -18.43
C VAL A 524 -4.72 -10.63 -19.38
N CYS A 525 -3.42 -10.87 -19.51
CA CYS A 525 -2.57 -10.12 -20.44
C CYS A 525 -3.03 -10.29 -21.89
N LEU A 526 -3.41 -11.52 -22.27
CA LEU A 526 -3.94 -11.84 -23.58
C LEU A 526 -5.27 -11.12 -23.87
N ILE A 527 -6.16 -10.99 -22.88
CA ILE A 527 -7.39 -10.19 -23.02
C ILE A 527 -7.05 -8.72 -23.31
N PHE A 528 -6.19 -8.11 -22.49
CA PHE A 528 -5.79 -6.71 -22.67
C PHE A 528 -5.00 -6.48 -23.97
N HIS A 529 -4.26 -7.48 -24.45
CA HIS A 529 -3.58 -7.43 -25.74
C HIS A 529 -4.56 -7.20 -26.90
N PHE A 530 -5.80 -7.69 -26.80
CA PHE A 530 -6.81 -7.48 -27.85
C PHE A 530 -7.86 -6.41 -27.50
N LEU A 531 -8.09 -6.11 -26.23
CA LEU A 531 -9.15 -5.20 -25.78
C LEU A 531 -9.08 -3.82 -26.43
N PHE A 532 -7.94 -3.13 -26.30
CA PHE A 532 -7.83 -1.74 -26.74
C PHE A 532 -7.81 -1.60 -28.27
N ARG A 533 -7.16 -2.51 -28.99
CA ARG A 533 -7.21 -2.51 -30.46
C ARG A 533 -8.58 -2.84 -31.03
N ILE A 534 -9.28 -3.83 -30.45
CA ILE A 534 -10.64 -4.17 -30.89
C ILE A 534 -11.54 -2.97 -30.58
N GLY A 535 -11.37 -2.34 -29.42
CA GLY A 535 -12.02 -1.09 -29.07
C GLY A 535 -11.78 0.00 -30.12
N ALA A 536 -10.52 0.26 -30.51
CA ALA A 536 -10.19 1.28 -31.51
C ALA A 536 -10.84 0.99 -32.87
N ILE A 537 -10.76 -0.25 -33.35
CA ILE A 537 -11.38 -0.68 -34.62
C ILE A 537 -12.90 -0.55 -34.54
N TRP A 538 -13.50 -0.93 -33.41
CA TRP A 538 -14.94 -0.87 -33.18
C TRP A 538 -15.42 0.57 -33.12
N THR A 539 -14.73 1.45 -32.38
CA THR A 539 -15.03 2.89 -32.32
C THR A 539 -14.88 3.54 -33.69
N TYR A 540 -13.87 3.17 -34.48
CA TYR A 540 -13.69 3.68 -35.83
C TYR A 540 -14.83 3.27 -36.77
N PHE A 541 -15.27 2.01 -36.70
CA PHE A 541 -16.26 1.46 -37.62
C PHE A 541 -17.71 1.79 -37.23
N PHE A 542 -18.01 1.76 -35.93
CA PHE A 542 -19.36 1.91 -35.39
C PHE A 542 -19.60 3.23 -34.66
N GLY A 543 -18.59 4.09 -34.49
CA GLY A 543 -18.73 5.34 -33.74
C GLY A 543 -19.85 6.24 -34.26
N THR A 544 -20.05 6.28 -35.58
CA THR A 544 -21.11 7.06 -36.21
C THR A 544 -22.51 6.50 -35.98
N TRP A 545 -22.67 5.29 -35.45
CA TRP A 545 -23.98 4.77 -35.04
C TRP A 545 -24.45 5.40 -33.72
N PHE A 546 -23.54 5.97 -32.94
CA PHE A 546 -23.83 6.52 -31.62
C PHE A 546 -23.70 8.05 -31.58
N THR A 547 -22.89 8.65 -32.45
CA THR A 547 -22.71 10.10 -32.51
C THR A 547 -22.25 10.56 -33.88
N ASP A 548 -22.77 11.70 -34.34
CA ASP A 548 -22.30 12.36 -35.57
C ASP A 548 -21.09 13.27 -35.32
N ASN A 549 -20.64 13.40 -34.06
CA ASN A 549 -19.50 14.25 -33.70
C ASN A 549 -18.16 13.56 -34.03
N PHE A 550 -17.61 13.88 -35.20
CA PHE A 550 -16.31 13.37 -35.65
C PHE A 550 -15.17 13.63 -34.66
N VAL A 551 -15.14 14.79 -34.00
CA VAL A 551 -14.07 15.13 -33.03
C VAL A 551 -14.10 14.18 -31.85
N LEU A 552 -15.29 13.83 -31.36
CA LEU A 552 -15.45 12.88 -30.26
C LEU A 552 -14.98 11.47 -30.66
N ILE A 553 -15.38 10.99 -31.84
CA ILE A 553 -14.93 9.68 -32.36
C ILE A 553 -13.41 9.67 -32.55
N PHE A 554 -12.86 10.75 -33.11
CA PHE A 554 -11.43 10.93 -33.31
C PHE A 554 -10.67 10.82 -31.99
N VAL A 555 -11.05 11.59 -30.96
CA VAL A 555 -10.38 11.59 -29.66
C VAL A 555 -10.47 10.21 -29.00
N LEU A 556 -11.64 9.58 -28.99
CA LEU A 556 -11.82 8.25 -28.40
C LEU A 556 -10.98 7.19 -29.12
N CYS A 557 -10.97 7.21 -30.45
CA CYS A 557 -10.19 6.26 -31.24
C CYS A 557 -8.68 6.45 -31.02
N VAL A 558 -8.19 7.69 -30.99
CA VAL A 558 -6.77 8.00 -30.74
C VAL A 558 -6.37 7.58 -29.32
N LEU A 559 -7.20 7.81 -28.31
CA LEU A 559 -6.93 7.36 -26.94
C LEU A 559 -6.83 5.83 -26.86
N LEU A 560 -7.73 5.10 -27.51
CA LEU A 560 -7.69 3.63 -27.56
C LEU A 560 -6.45 3.12 -28.29
N LEU A 561 -6.04 3.79 -29.38
CA LEU A 561 -4.79 3.47 -30.10
C LEU A 561 -3.53 3.72 -29.25
N VAL A 562 -3.52 4.78 -28.44
CA VAL A 562 -2.42 5.06 -27.50
C VAL A 562 -2.36 3.99 -26.39
N PHE A 563 -3.52 3.59 -25.84
CA PHE A 563 -3.58 2.51 -24.85
C PHE A 563 -3.15 1.16 -25.44
N ASP A 564 -3.57 0.83 -26.66
CA ASP A 564 -3.09 -0.37 -27.35
C ASP A 564 -1.58 -0.31 -27.58
N PHE A 565 -1.07 0.79 -28.13
CA PHE A 565 0.37 0.98 -28.33
C PHE A 565 1.17 0.76 -27.06
N TRP A 566 0.75 1.39 -25.96
CA TRP A 566 1.41 1.27 -24.66
C TRP A 566 1.32 -0.16 -24.10
N THR A 567 0.16 -0.81 -24.21
CA THR A 567 -0.06 -2.17 -23.72
C THR A 567 0.77 -3.19 -24.49
N VAL A 568 0.89 -3.03 -25.81
CA VAL A 568 1.73 -3.86 -26.66
C VAL A 568 3.20 -3.66 -26.34
N LYS A 569 3.65 -2.41 -26.25
CA LYS A 569 5.05 -2.07 -26.00
C LYS A 569 5.53 -2.43 -24.58
N ASN A 570 4.71 -2.23 -23.55
CA ASN A 570 5.18 -2.29 -22.16
C ASN A 570 4.74 -3.53 -21.39
N VAL A 571 3.64 -4.18 -21.79
CA VAL A 571 3.04 -5.28 -21.03
C VAL A 571 3.07 -6.57 -21.82
N SER A 572 2.28 -6.65 -22.90
CA SER A 572 2.05 -7.93 -23.59
C SER A 572 3.26 -8.46 -24.36
N GLY A 573 4.14 -7.60 -24.87
CA GLY A 573 5.42 -8.07 -25.43
C GLY A 573 6.32 -8.74 -24.40
N ARG A 574 6.34 -8.25 -23.16
CA ARG A 574 7.16 -8.83 -22.09
C ARG A 574 6.58 -10.15 -21.59
N LEU A 575 5.25 -10.20 -21.38
CA LEU A 575 4.61 -11.36 -20.76
C LEU A 575 4.30 -12.48 -21.78
N LEU A 576 3.83 -12.16 -22.99
CA LEU A 576 3.40 -13.18 -23.96
C LEU A 576 4.56 -13.75 -24.79
N VAL A 577 5.57 -12.93 -25.10
CA VAL A 577 6.70 -13.34 -25.96
C VAL A 577 8.09 -13.05 -25.37
N GLY A 578 8.19 -12.39 -24.22
CA GLY A 578 9.47 -12.11 -23.58
C GLY A 578 10.38 -11.15 -24.37
N LEU A 579 9.79 -10.20 -25.10
CA LEU A 579 10.52 -9.23 -25.92
C LEU A 579 10.27 -7.81 -25.40
N ARG A 580 11.24 -6.90 -25.59
CA ARG A 580 11.10 -5.49 -25.24
C ARG A 580 11.98 -4.61 -26.13
N TRP A 581 11.46 -3.44 -26.51
CA TRP A 581 12.22 -2.41 -27.22
C TRP A 581 12.00 -1.02 -26.60
N TRP A 582 13.04 -0.19 -26.64
CA TRP A 582 12.97 1.22 -26.27
C TRP A 582 14.02 2.06 -27.01
N SER A 583 13.89 3.38 -26.95
CA SER A 583 14.84 4.34 -27.47
C SER A 583 15.52 5.05 -26.30
N GLU A 584 16.84 5.17 -26.33
CA GLU A 584 17.64 5.96 -25.39
C GLU A 584 18.26 7.14 -26.13
N ASN A 585 18.10 8.35 -25.59
CA ASN A 585 18.76 9.53 -26.11
C ASN A 585 20.12 9.67 -25.43
N LYS A 586 21.18 9.65 -26.23
CA LYS A 586 22.54 9.88 -25.75
C LYS A 586 22.77 11.37 -25.50
N GLU A 587 23.75 11.68 -24.67
CA GLU A 587 24.15 13.06 -24.34
C GLU A 587 24.60 13.87 -25.57
N ASP A 588 24.99 13.20 -26.67
CA ASP A 588 25.33 13.80 -27.96
C ASP A 588 24.12 14.14 -28.84
N GLY A 589 22.90 13.88 -28.37
CA GLY A 589 21.65 14.11 -29.09
C GLY A 589 21.26 12.99 -30.08
N SER A 590 22.04 11.91 -30.19
CA SER A 590 21.69 10.75 -31.02
C SER A 590 20.76 9.79 -30.29
N THR A 591 19.79 9.21 -31.00
CA THR A 591 18.85 8.21 -30.44
C THR A 591 19.32 6.80 -30.81
N THR A 592 19.57 5.95 -29.80
CA THR A 592 19.85 4.53 -30.01
C THR A 592 18.68 3.66 -29.61
N TRP A 593 18.29 2.77 -30.53
CA TRP A 593 17.26 1.76 -30.31
C TRP A 593 17.86 0.53 -29.63
N LEU A 594 17.28 0.14 -28.50
CA LEU A 594 17.69 -1.00 -27.69
C LEU A 594 16.62 -2.08 -27.75
N PHE A 595 17.06 -3.33 -27.93
CA PHE A 595 16.21 -4.51 -28.08
C PHE A 595 16.64 -5.57 -27.08
N GLU A 596 15.67 -6.09 -26.35
CA GLU A 596 15.85 -7.12 -25.35
C GLU A 596 15.03 -8.34 -25.73
N SER A 597 15.66 -9.50 -25.61
CA SER A 597 15.10 -10.82 -25.86
C SER A 597 15.29 -11.68 -24.62
N ARG A 598 14.29 -12.49 -24.29
CA ARG A 598 14.35 -13.46 -23.19
C ARG A 598 15.52 -14.45 -23.32
N ASP A 599 15.95 -14.97 -22.18
CA ASP A 599 16.85 -16.13 -22.07
C ASP A 599 16.30 -17.37 -22.83
N PRO A 600 17.11 -18.01 -23.70
CA PRO A 600 16.82 -19.28 -24.36
C PRO A 600 16.37 -20.44 -23.45
N SER A 601 16.74 -20.43 -22.16
CA SER A 601 16.53 -21.54 -21.22
C SER A 601 15.09 -21.73 -20.74
N ARG A 602 14.25 -20.70 -20.88
CA ARG A 602 12.82 -20.76 -20.54
C ARG A 602 12.03 -21.20 -21.78
N PRO A 603 10.98 -22.03 -21.74
CA PRO A 603 10.13 -22.29 -22.92
C PRO A 603 9.00 -21.25 -23.06
N LEU A 604 8.56 -20.90 -24.27
CA LEU A 604 7.41 -20.01 -24.50
C LEU A 604 6.13 -20.84 -24.60
N ASN A 605 5.01 -20.30 -24.10
CA ASN A 605 3.70 -20.87 -24.39
C ASN A 605 3.37 -20.66 -25.89
N PRO A 606 3.14 -21.74 -26.67
CA PRO A 606 2.88 -21.63 -28.11
C PRO A 606 1.63 -20.81 -28.45
N VAL A 607 0.60 -20.86 -27.60
CA VAL A 607 -0.66 -20.13 -27.81
C VAL A 607 -0.45 -18.63 -27.63
N ASP A 608 0.27 -18.23 -26.56
CA ASP A 608 0.56 -16.82 -26.27
C ASP A 608 1.43 -16.20 -27.37
N SER A 609 2.47 -16.91 -27.79
CA SER A 609 3.33 -16.47 -28.89
C SER A 609 2.53 -16.32 -30.19
N ARG A 610 1.75 -17.33 -30.57
CA ARG A 610 0.93 -17.28 -31.79
C ARG A 610 -0.04 -16.11 -31.78
N LEU A 611 -0.76 -15.90 -30.67
CA LEU A 611 -1.77 -14.84 -30.58
C LEU A 611 -1.16 -13.45 -30.52
N PHE A 612 -0.03 -13.29 -29.82
CA PHE A 612 0.72 -12.03 -29.81
C PHE A 612 1.13 -11.62 -31.22
N TRP A 613 1.81 -12.51 -31.95
CA TRP A 613 2.29 -12.23 -33.31
C TRP A 613 1.12 -12.04 -34.29
N THR A 614 0.05 -12.82 -34.16
CA THR A 614 -1.16 -12.63 -34.96
C THR A 614 -1.70 -11.22 -34.76
N GLY A 615 -1.87 -10.81 -33.51
CA GLY A 615 -2.38 -9.48 -33.18
C GLY A 615 -1.49 -8.34 -33.68
N LEU A 616 -0.18 -8.49 -33.55
CA LEU A 616 0.82 -7.51 -33.97
C LEU A 616 0.77 -7.23 -35.49
N TYR A 617 0.59 -8.25 -36.32
CA TYR A 617 0.57 -8.09 -37.78
C TYR A 617 -0.83 -7.84 -38.36
N VAL A 618 -1.88 -8.40 -37.75
CA VAL A 618 -3.25 -8.24 -38.26
C VAL A 618 -3.76 -6.80 -38.07
N ALA A 619 -3.44 -6.16 -36.95
CA ALA A 619 -3.90 -4.80 -36.67
C ALA A 619 -3.48 -3.77 -37.76
N PRO A 620 -2.18 -3.62 -38.12
CA PRO A 620 -1.79 -2.70 -39.19
C PRO A 620 -2.33 -3.11 -40.56
N ALA A 621 -2.56 -4.41 -40.83
CA ALA A 621 -3.21 -4.85 -42.06
C ALA A 621 -4.66 -4.36 -42.16
N ILE A 622 -5.44 -4.47 -41.06
CA ILE A 622 -6.81 -3.93 -40.99
C ILE A 622 -6.82 -2.42 -41.23
N TRP A 623 -5.93 -1.68 -40.55
CA TRP A 623 -5.83 -0.22 -40.74
C TRP A 623 -5.42 0.17 -42.16
N THR A 624 -4.58 -0.63 -42.82
CA THR A 624 -4.21 -0.41 -44.23
C THR A 624 -5.43 -0.56 -45.15
N VAL A 625 -6.27 -1.58 -44.92
CA VAL A 625 -7.53 -1.76 -45.66
C VAL A 625 -8.46 -0.56 -45.43
N PHE A 626 -8.60 -0.08 -44.20
CA PHE A 626 -9.38 1.13 -43.92
C PHE A 626 -8.82 2.37 -44.62
N GLY A 627 -7.50 2.52 -44.70
CA GLY A 627 -6.86 3.61 -45.45
C GLY A 627 -7.20 3.57 -46.93
N ILE A 628 -7.11 2.39 -47.56
CA ILE A 628 -7.49 2.19 -48.97
C ILE A 628 -8.96 2.54 -49.18
N LEU A 629 -9.86 2.05 -48.31
CA LEU A 629 -11.28 2.35 -48.38
C LEU A 629 -11.57 3.84 -48.21
N CYS A 630 -10.89 4.53 -47.30
CA CYS A 630 -11.02 5.99 -47.12
C CYS A 630 -10.62 6.76 -48.38
N ILE A 631 -9.56 6.34 -49.07
CA ILE A 631 -9.12 6.95 -50.32
C ILE A 631 -10.15 6.70 -51.42
N LEU A 632 -10.62 5.45 -51.59
CA LEU A 632 -11.61 5.09 -52.60
C LEU A 632 -12.97 5.78 -52.38
N THR A 633 -13.34 6.05 -51.12
CA THR A 633 -14.61 6.69 -50.75
C THR A 633 -14.50 8.19 -50.52
N PHE A 634 -13.33 8.81 -50.78
CA PHE A 634 -13.05 10.24 -50.57
C PHE A 634 -13.34 10.75 -49.13
N LYS A 635 -13.25 9.88 -48.12
CA LYS A 635 -13.41 10.22 -46.69
C LYS A 635 -12.07 10.64 -46.05
N LEU A 636 -11.49 11.73 -46.53
CA LEU A 636 -10.12 12.14 -46.18
C LEU A 636 -9.93 12.53 -44.70
N THR A 637 -10.97 12.98 -44.00
CA THR A 637 -10.88 13.30 -42.56
C THR A 637 -10.59 12.07 -41.70
N TRP A 638 -11.15 10.92 -42.07
CA TRP A 638 -10.94 9.65 -41.37
C TRP A 638 -9.55 9.06 -41.61
N LEU A 639 -8.88 9.47 -42.70
CA LEU A 639 -7.52 9.07 -43.03
C LEU A 639 -6.51 9.51 -41.95
N VAL A 640 -6.80 10.57 -41.19
CA VAL A 640 -5.95 11.03 -40.09
C VAL A 640 -5.89 9.99 -38.97
N ILE A 641 -7.02 9.38 -38.61
CA ILE A 641 -7.07 8.30 -37.60
C ILE A 641 -6.29 7.09 -38.11
N VAL A 642 -6.48 6.73 -39.38
CA VAL A 642 -5.76 5.62 -40.01
C VAL A 642 -4.25 5.87 -39.99
N ALA A 643 -3.80 7.09 -40.28
CA ALA A 643 -2.38 7.44 -40.27
C ALA A 643 -1.77 7.29 -38.87
N VAL A 644 -2.46 7.78 -37.82
CA VAL A 644 -2.02 7.60 -36.43
C VAL A 644 -1.99 6.12 -36.04
N ALA A 645 -3.02 5.37 -36.40
CA ALA A 645 -3.11 3.93 -36.13
C ALA A 645 -1.97 3.16 -36.77
N LEU A 646 -1.67 3.43 -38.05
CA LEU A 646 -0.57 2.81 -38.77
C LEU A 646 0.79 3.18 -38.17
N ALA A 647 1.02 4.46 -37.83
CA ALA A 647 2.27 4.89 -37.22
C ALA A 647 2.56 4.15 -35.90
N LEU A 648 1.58 4.07 -35.00
CA LEU A 648 1.73 3.40 -33.71
C LEU A 648 1.87 1.87 -33.86
N ASN A 649 1.06 1.24 -34.70
CA ASN A 649 1.14 -0.21 -34.92
C ASN A 649 2.43 -0.61 -35.63
N MET A 650 2.88 0.15 -36.63
CA MET A 650 4.13 -0.13 -37.35
C MET A 650 5.36 0.07 -36.47
N ALA A 651 5.35 1.04 -35.55
CA ALA A 651 6.42 1.18 -34.56
C ALA A 651 6.57 -0.08 -33.70
N ASN A 652 5.46 -0.67 -33.24
CA ASN A 652 5.47 -1.94 -32.52
C ASN A 652 5.93 -3.11 -33.42
N VAL A 653 5.44 -3.21 -34.65
CA VAL A 653 5.87 -4.25 -35.61
C VAL A 653 7.39 -4.22 -35.80
N ILE A 654 7.95 -3.04 -36.08
CA ILE A 654 9.39 -2.87 -36.32
C ILE A 654 10.17 -3.23 -35.06
N GLY A 655 9.76 -2.70 -33.90
CA GLY A 655 10.43 -2.95 -32.62
C GLY A 655 10.51 -4.44 -32.28
N TYR A 656 9.37 -5.13 -32.34
CA TYR A 656 9.32 -6.56 -32.00
C TYR A 656 9.94 -7.46 -33.05
N THR A 657 9.85 -7.12 -34.34
CA THR A 657 10.55 -7.88 -35.41
C THR A 657 12.06 -7.82 -35.21
N GLN A 658 12.59 -6.68 -34.75
CA GLN A 658 14.02 -6.54 -34.47
C GLN A 658 14.42 -7.31 -33.20
N CYS A 659 13.60 -7.29 -32.15
CA CYS A 659 13.79 -8.14 -30.97
C CYS A 659 13.81 -9.64 -31.33
N ASP A 660 12.91 -10.10 -32.20
CA ASP A 660 12.83 -11.51 -32.62
C ASP A 660 14.04 -11.94 -33.47
N LYS A 661 14.56 -11.04 -34.32
CA LYS A 661 15.81 -11.27 -35.05
C LYS A 661 17.01 -11.40 -34.11
N ASP A 662 17.13 -10.51 -33.13
CA ASP A 662 18.19 -10.57 -32.11
C ASP A 662 18.07 -11.84 -31.24
N ALA A 663 16.84 -12.20 -30.85
CA ALA A 663 16.55 -13.43 -30.11
C ALA A 663 16.99 -14.69 -30.89
N LYS A 664 16.67 -14.76 -32.18
CA LYS A 664 17.07 -15.86 -33.07
C LYS A 664 18.58 -15.92 -33.29
N GLN A 665 19.25 -14.77 -33.38
CA GLN A 665 20.71 -14.71 -33.48
C GLN A 665 21.40 -15.18 -32.21
N LYS A 666 20.92 -14.76 -31.02
CA LYS A 666 21.40 -15.26 -29.72
C LYS A 666 21.19 -16.76 -29.59
N TRP A 667 20.00 -17.26 -29.96
CA TRP A 667 19.69 -18.69 -29.94
C TRP A 667 20.59 -19.49 -30.89
N ALA A 668 20.83 -19.00 -32.11
CA ALA A 668 21.75 -19.63 -33.07
C ALA A 668 23.21 -19.60 -32.59
N SER A 669 23.66 -18.52 -31.96
CA SER A 669 25.02 -18.39 -31.42
C SER A 669 25.26 -19.26 -30.17
N GLY A 670 24.26 -19.38 -29.28
CA GLY A 670 24.31 -20.25 -28.10
C GLY A 670 24.17 -21.73 -28.44
N PHE A 671 23.39 -22.06 -29.48
CA PHE A 671 23.34 -23.41 -30.04
C PHE A 671 24.67 -23.77 -30.73
N ALA A 672 25.25 -22.84 -31.49
CA ALA A 672 26.57 -23.02 -32.10
C ALA A 672 27.69 -23.14 -31.04
N SER A 673 27.67 -22.38 -29.94
CA SER A 673 28.65 -22.53 -28.85
C SER A 673 28.50 -23.87 -28.11
N ASN A 674 27.27 -24.36 -27.93
CA ASN A 674 27.02 -25.68 -27.34
C ASN A 674 27.35 -26.84 -28.30
N MET A 675 27.31 -26.62 -29.61
CA MET A 675 27.65 -27.64 -30.61
C MET A 675 29.14 -27.63 -31.02
N LEU A 676 29.82 -26.48 -30.95
CA LEU A 676 31.26 -26.29 -31.19
C LEU A 676 32.11 -26.41 -29.90
N GLY A 677 31.49 -26.73 -28.76
CA GLY A 677 32.17 -27.08 -27.52
C GLY A 677 32.94 -28.41 -27.57
N GLY A 678 32.89 -29.13 -28.69
CA GLY A 678 33.75 -30.25 -29.01
C GLY A 678 34.66 -29.92 -30.19
N SER A 679 35.97 -29.81 -29.92
CA SER A 679 37.09 -29.57 -30.86
C SER A 679 37.31 -28.14 -31.35
N GLY A 680 38.47 -27.59 -30.99
CA GLY A 680 38.88 -26.23 -31.28
C GLY A 680 39.45 -26.05 -32.69
N ALA A 681 39.03 -24.96 -33.34
CA ALA A 681 39.78 -24.12 -34.27
C ALA A 681 38.76 -23.21 -35.00
N GLY A 682 38.92 -21.88 -34.90
CA GLY A 682 38.02 -20.98 -35.64
C GLY A 682 38.07 -19.50 -35.31
N GLY A 683 39.19 -18.99 -34.79
CA GLY A 683 39.45 -17.55 -34.79
C GLY A 683 39.97 -17.13 -36.15
N LEU A 684 39.14 -16.45 -36.97
CA LEU A 684 39.44 -15.53 -38.09
C LEU A 684 38.30 -15.54 -39.12
N MET A 685 37.10 -15.03 -38.77
CA MET A 685 36.11 -14.64 -39.81
C MET A 685 35.03 -13.64 -39.34
N GLY A 686 34.99 -13.26 -38.06
CA GLY A 686 33.92 -12.39 -37.51
C GLY A 686 34.10 -10.88 -37.74
N GLY A 687 35.26 -10.43 -38.21
CA GLY A 687 35.63 -9.00 -38.22
C GLY A 687 35.18 -8.18 -39.43
N LEU A 688 34.62 -8.79 -40.48
CA LEU A 688 34.37 -8.11 -41.76
C LEU A 688 32.88 -7.87 -42.10
N MET A 689 31.93 -8.37 -41.30
CA MET A 689 30.49 -8.17 -41.56
C MET A 689 29.77 -7.19 -40.63
N SER A 690 30.45 -6.53 -39.67
CA SER A 690 29.75 -5.56 -38.79
C SER A 690 29.82 -4.10 -39.27
N ARG A 691 30.70 -3.77 -40.23
CA ARG A 691 30.91 -2.37 -40.68
C ARG A 691 30.01 -1.91 -41.84
N GLY A 692 29.21 -2.79 -42.43
CA GLY A 692 28.37 -2.47 -43.60
C GLY A 692 26.92 -2.08 -43.30
N ILE A 693 26.37 -2.42 -42.14
CA ILE A 693 24.91 -2.38 -41.91
C ILE A 693 24.47 -1.17 -41.07
N THR A 694 25.37 -0.56 -40.29
CA THR A 694 25.04 0.59 -39.42
C THR A 694 24.70 1.88 -40.18
N ARG A 695 24.95 1.95 -41.49
CA ARG A 695 24.80 3.19 -42.27
C ARG A 695 23.45 3.36 -43.00
N MET A 696 22.55 2.37 -42.96
CA MET A 696 21.28 2.45 -43.70
C MET A 696 20.03 2.67 -42.83
N ALA A 697 20.15 2.57 -41.50
CA ALA A 697 19.02 2.72 -40.57
C ALA A 697 18.85 4.14 -39.99
N GLY A 698 19.85 5.02 -40.18
CA GLY A 698 19.86 6.39 -39.64
C GLY A 698 19.26 7.46 -40.54
N SER A 699 18.61 7.11 -41.65
CA SER A 699 18.10 8.10 -42.63
C SER A 699 16.61 7.94 -42.96
N MET A 700 15.81 7.36 -42.06
CA MET A 700 14.36 7.29 -42.26
C MET A 700 13.52 7.71 -41.05
N PHE A 701 14.14 8.36 -40.06
CA PHE A 701 13.47 9.13 -39.01
C PHE A 701 14.32 10.33 -38.61
#